data_AF-A0A350I3Q9-F1
#
_entry.id   AF-A0A350I3Q9-F1
#
_cell.length_a   1.000
_cell.length_b   1.000
_cell.length_c   1.000
_cell.angle_alpha   90.00
_cell.angle_beta   90.00
_cell.angle_gamma   90.00
#
_symmetry.space_group_name_H-M   'P 1'
#
loop_
_entity.id
_entity.type
_entity.pdbx_description
1 polymer ?
#
loop_
_entity_poly.entity_id
_entity_poly.type
_entity_poly.pdbx_seq_one_letter_code
_entity_poly.pdbx_strand_id
1 'polypeptide(L)'
;MKKSHVHPHPTRWVATLVYLCAFLCLPDALRAQDAAADYLEPQSGWIGSTIDAQKAEGFPIKDNLAIRGLVFRLGVGAYGCFDTDLLRWSVVWSGDFLSYRSMATQSYFQVGKKNSGGQTALCAPTGNILTATGLYPGGFSETIWLADPRSKGPDQRDLGRGPISKESGQWISVSQASSGPVLTYKIGNTLIQERSQMHQMESGTNWARLLEIESHEKDLVMVIGSFPGQKIQIASGQKASGTATPDNAKGSPTHFWARSDASKVHFEYINPGNVLLARLAPADHKSRVRVFVGKTSNADLTNKQSWIAYPEKTAPKLQWPEKITTQWEPHSTQGSFIQEQLPLPENNPWGRKVRSSAMAFHEDGTLFVTTFDGDVWTAAQGQKNAPQVEWRRVAAGLHEPMSICLREGVPFVFTRNGIIQLMDHDGNGEYESHLNFCSEFTQSAETREFAMDMVMANDGSFYIAKGGQQLTYQGIDNGKVLHVSRDGTLVEEVAIGLRQPFLGYSKKWDMLTASDQQGHWIPSTPVHWLRDGLHYGFRSSAEVQAPKKEITEPLVWIPHRIVHSGAGQIWLDESGMGNLSGQMVYLDHYRPRLVSVFMDQMPSPRQAAVVPLPFKFDIPMLKAVQHPESQHLYLTGFKVWGSNASEWAGIVRLRPTGKPANYPVQARGLKEGLFLKFDQPLDADSAQNPAHYNVQRWNYQRSAKYGSGYYTLDEETGTEWMGLYGAYLTDDRRGVFVAVADPQTVMQMELVYRIKSQSQDLLEGSAYFTFHHLPETNWKALGFSEAPMDKHPSLASIPSGPTDNGEISATLGKELYETMGCMACHSNDGSTEGRVGPTLAGLAGNSRSFAKGKDALADADYLRESILQPSVKVLKAYAESDIGMPTYEGVLTQSQVNSLVEYIRTLE
;
A
#
# COMPACT_ATOMS: atom_id res chain seq x y z
N MET A 1 14.61 75.27 42.33
CA MET A 1 16.02 75.71 42.50
C MET A 1 16.87 75.03 41.43
N LYS A 2 17.65 75.84 40.70
CA LYS A 2 18.96 75.59 40.03
C LYS A 2 19.24 74.18 39.42
N LYS A 3 19.37 74.08 38.08
CA LYS A 3 20.64 74.03 37.27
C LYS A 3 21.37 72.67 37.42
N SER A 4 21.88 71.96 36.40
CA SER A 4 22.45 72.36 35.10
C SER A 4 22.89 71.13 34.27
N HIS A 5 22.77 71.24 32.92
CA HIS A 5 23.69 70.85 31.81
C HIS A 5 24.25 69.39 31.72
N VAL A 6 24.51 68.72 30.58
CA VAL A 6 24.98 69.06 29.20
C VAL A 6 24.58 67.90 28.21
N HIS A 7 24.50 68.21 26.92
CA HIS A 7 24.29 67.40 25.69
C HIS A 7 24.94 65.99 25.57
N PRO A 8 24.46 65.16 24.60
CA PRO A 8 25.24 65.01 23.35
C PRO A 8 24.43 64.95 22.04
N HIS A 9 25.23 64.97 20.97
CA HIS A 9 25.00 65.22 19.55
C HIS A 9 24.31 64.10 18.74
N PRO A 10 23.93 64.38 17.47
CA PRO A 10 22.93 63.68 16.67
C PRO A 10 23.56 62.64 15.75
N THR A 11 22.83 61.55 15.50
CA THR A 11 22.86 60.80 14.23
C THR A 11 21.79 59.72 14.29
N ARG A 12 20.64 59.94 13.63
CA ARG A 12 19.73 58.90 13.12
C ARG A 12 18.50 59.53 12.44
N TRP A 13 18.74 60.30 11.38
CA TRP A 13 17.66 60.73 10.46
C TRP A 13 18.10 60.64 8.99
N VAL A 14 18.86 59.58 8.65
CA VAL A 14 19.15 59.22 7.24
C VAL A 14 18.83 57.74 6.95
N ALA A 15 18.52 56.91 7.96
CA ALA A 15 18.25 55.48 7.75
C ALA A 15 16.77 55.14 7.45
N THR A 16 15.82 56.05 7.70
CA THR A 16 14.38 55.72 7.62
C THR A 16 13.73 56.10 6.29
N LEU A 17 14.33 57.00 5.50
CA LEU A 17 13.76 57.39 4.19
C LEU A 17 14.26 56.55 3.01
N VAL A 18 15.40 55.84 3.14
CA VAL A 18 15.89 54.93 2.08
C VAL A 18 15.17 53.57 2.12
N TYR A 19 14.58 53.20 3.26
CA TYR A 19 13.80 51.96 3.40
C TYR A 19 12.34 52.06 2.93
N LEU A 20 11.76 53.26 2.84
CA LEU A 20 10.37 53.44 2.40
C LEU A 20 10.20 53.59 0.88
N CYS A 21 11.26 53.95 0.15
CA CYS A 21 11.21 54.07 -1.32
C CYS A 21 11.80 52.85 -2.08
N ALA A 22 12.43 51.89 -1.39
CA ALA A 22 12.87 50.62 -1.99
C ALA A 22 11.79 49.52 -1.97
N PHE A 23 10.64 49.77 -1.35
CA PHE A 23 9.49 48.83 -1.28
C PHE A 23 8.38 49.12 -2.31
N LEU A 24 8.55 50.11 -3.20
CA LEU A 24 7.54 50.51 -4.18
C LEU A 24 7.89 50.17 -5.64
N CYS A 25 8.91 49.33 -5.88
CA CYS A 25 9.29 48.87 -7.22
C CYS A 25 9.64 47.36 -7.30
N LEU A 26 8.98 46.52 -6.50
CA LEU A 26 8.93 45.07 -6.76
C LEU A 26 7.45 44.73 -7.03
N PRO A 27 7.12 43.99 -8.10
CA PRO A 27 5.73 43.75 -8.45
C PRO A 27 5.10 42.87 -7.38
N ASP A 28 3.98 43.33 -6.80
CA ASP A 28 3.01 42.56 -6.00
C ASP A 28 2.33 41.41 -6.80
N ALA A 29 2.99 40.87 -7.83
CA ALA A 29 2.56 39.77 -8.68
C ALA A 29 3.44 38.51 -8.54
N LEU A 30 4.46 38.51 -7.67
CA LEU A 30 5.38 37.38 -7.49
C LEU A 30 5.29 36.80 -6.07
N ARG A 31 4.22 36.02 -5.84
CA ARG A 31 4.04 34.90 -4.89
C ARG A 31 2.60 34.83 -4.35
N ALA A 32 1.63 34.61 -5.23
CA ALA A 32 0.62 33.60 -4.86
C ALA A 32 1.39 32.27 -4.91
N GLN A 33 1.74 31.73 -3.75
CA GLN A 33 2.44 30.45 -3.67
C GLN A 33 1.48 29.41 -4.25
N ASP A 34 1.83 28.83 -5.38
CA ASP A 34 1.06 27.76 -6.00
C ASP A 34 1.01 26.59 -5.01
N ALA A 35 -0.13 26.40 -4.33
CA ALA A 35 -0.29 25.37 -3.30
C ALA A 35 -0.10 23.94 -3.86
N ALA A 36 -0.14 23.77 -5.20
CA ALA A 36 0.22 22.51 -5.81
C ALA A 36 1.72 22.19 -5.68
N ALA A 37 2.59 23.18 -5.48
CA ALA A 37 4.04 22.99 -5.41
C ALA A 37 4.47 22.08 -4.25
N ASP A 38 3.64 21.94 -3.22
CA ASP A 38 3.85 21.00 -2.10
C ASP A 38 3.67 19.53 -2.52
N TYR A 39 3.02 19.27 -3.66
CA TYR A 39 2.65 17.93 -4.12
C TYR A 39 3.20 17.58 -5.49
N LEU A 40 3.16 18.55 -6.40
CA LEU A 40 3.54 18.43 -7.80
C LEU A 40 4.60 19.50 -8.05
N GLU A 41 5.85 19.05 -8.10
CA GLU A 41 6.97 19.97 -8.18
C GLU A 41 6.91 20.74 -9.49
N PRO A 42 7.33 22.02 -9.48
CA PRO A 42 7.49 22.77 -10.73
C PRO A 42 8.34 22.04 -11.78
N GLN A 43 9.22 21.17 -11.32
CA GLN A 43 10.21 20.42 -12.09
C GLN A 43 9.70 19.05 -12.56
N SER A 44 9.02 18.28 -11.69
CA SER A 44 8.60 16.89 -11.98
C SER A 44 7.35 16.79 -12.88
N GLY A 45 6.54 17.85 -12.95
CA GLY A 45 5.53 18.04 -13.99
C GLY A 45 4.30 17.10 -13.99
N TRP A 46 4.34 15.95 -13.30
CA TRP A 46 3.17 15.05 -13.12
C TRP A 46 3.15 14.29 -11.79
N ILE A 47 1.95 13.80 -11.41
CA ILE A 47 1.73 12.79 -10.36
C ILE A 47 0.64 11.80 -10.78
N GLY A 48 0.74 10.56 -10.32
CA GLY A 48 -0.34 9.58 -10.45
C GLY A 48 -1.41 9.72 -9.37
N SER A 49 -2.69 9.74 -9.75
CA SER A 49 -3.81 9.82 -8.80
C SER A 49 -5.13 9.37 -9.44
N THR A 50 -6.06 8.88 -8.61
CA THR A 50 -7.47 8.70 -8.99
C THR A 50 -8.19 10.06 -8.93
N ILE A 51 -8.81 10.50 -10.02
CA ILE A 51 -9.52 11.79 -10.11
C ILE A 51 -11.01 11.58 -10.40
N ASP A 52 -11.85 12.04 -9.47
CA ASP A 52 -13.31 12.14 -9.61
C ASP A 52 -13.70 13.54 -10.11
N ALA A 53 -14.12 13.61 -11.37
CA ALA A 53 -14.62 14.83 -12.00
C ALA A 53 -16.13 14.74 -12.29
N GLN A 54 -16.85 13.80 -11.69
CA GLN A 54 -18.29 13.60 -11.94
C GLN A 54 -19.15 14.81 -11.53
N LYS A 55 -18.65 15.60 -10.57
CA LYS A 55 -19.31 16.80 -10.01
C LYS A 55 -18.62 18.10 -10.43
N ALA A 56 -17.80 18.05 -11.49
CA ALA A 56 -17.13 19.21 -12.05
C ALA A 56 -18.13 20.33 -12.38
N GLU A 57 -17.99 21.49 -11.75
CA GLU A 57 -18.90 22.62 -11.91
C GLU A 57 -18.90 23.12 -13.37
N GLY A 58 -20.09 23.40 -13.91
CA GLY A 58 -20.26 23.81 -15.31
C GLY A 58 -20.14 22.69 -16.35
N PHE A 59 -19.68 21.50 -15.96
CA PHE A 59 -19.51 20.32 -16.83
C PHE A 59 -20.00 19.04 -16.13
N PRO A 60 -21.31 18.90 -15.84
CA PRO A 60 -21.83 17.74 -15.12
C PRO A 60 -21.83 16.48 -15.99
N ILE A 61 -20.69 15.80 -16.04
CA ILE A 61 -20.49 14.54 -16.76
C ILE A 61 -20.49 13.42 -15.72
N LYS A 62 -21.66 12.80 -15.54
CA LYS A 62 -21.96 11.91 -14.40
C LYS A 62 -21.02 10.71 -14.23
N ASP A 63 -20.28 10.33 -15.26
CA ASP A 63 -19.41 9.15 -15.30
C ASP A 63 -17.92 9.51 -15.43
N ASN A 64 -17.54 10.79 -15.27
CA ASN A 64 -16.16 11.22 -15.40
C ASN A 64 -15.29 10.84 -14.18
N LEU A 65 -14.80 9.60 -14.19
CA LEU A 65 -13.85 9.08 -13.22
C LEU A 65 -12.60 8.58 -13.95
N ALA A 66 -11.43 9.12 -13.59
CA ALA A 66 -10.13 8.65 -14.07
C ALA A 66 -9.45 7.87 -12.95
N ILE A 67 -9.46 6.54 -13.04
CA ILE A 67 -8.92 5.67 -11.99
C ILE A 67 -7.39 5.61 -12.06
N ARG A 68 -6.86 5.45 -13.27
CA ARG A 68 -5.43 5.59 -13.55
C ARG A 68 -5.16 6.94 -14.19
N GLY A 69 -5.21 7.97 -13.37
CA GLY A 69 -4.93 9.34 -13.78
C GLY A 69 -3.45 9.70 -13.69
N LEU A 70 -2.96 10.42 -14.68
CA LEU A 70 -1.74 11.21 -14.62
C LEU A 70 -2.14 12.70 -14.59
N VAL A 71 -1.93 13.34 -13.44
CA VAL A 71 -2.22 14.75 -13.25
C VAL A 71 -0.98 15.56 -13.58
N PHE A 72 -1.09 16.45 -14.55
CA PHE A 72 -0.02 17.32 -15.02
C PHE A 72 -0.23 18.75 -14.55
N ARG A 73 0.87 19.44 -14.26
CA ARG A 73 0.88 20.90 -14.20
C ARG A 73 1.10 21.44 -15.61
N LEU A 74 0.09 22.15 -16.10
CA LEU A 74 0.08 22.74 -17.45
C LEU A 74 0.60 24.18 -17.45
N GLY A 75 0.64 24.82 -16.28
CA GLY A 75 1.14 26.18 -16.06
C GLY A 75 0.98 26.55 -14.59
N VAL A 76 1.33 27.78 -14.23
CA VAL A 76 1.09 28.28 -12.86
C VAL A 76 -0.42 28.32 -12.61
N GLY A 77 -0.89 27.60 -11.59
CA GLY A 77 -2.32 27.51 -11.28
C GLY A 77 -3.17 26.85 -12.38
N ALA A 78 -2.61 25.96 -13.19
CA ALA A 78 -3.34 25.27 -14.25
C ALA A 78 -2.90 23.81 -14.39
N TYR A 79 -3.88 22.92 -14.54
CA TYR A 79 -3.67 21.48 -14.42
C TYR A 79 -4.57 20.71 -15.39
N GLY A 80 -4.21 19.46 -15.63
CA GLY A 80 -5.06 18.52 -16.36
C GLY A 80 -4.78 17.08 -15.93
N CYS A 81 -5.81 16.23 -15.99
CA CYS A 81 -5.68 14.81 -15.74
C CYS A 81 -5.83 14.04 -17.05
N PHE A 82 -4.81 13.24 -17.39
CA PHE A 82 -4.87 12.26 -18.47
C PHE A 82 -5.22 10.88 -17.89
N ASP A 83 -6.32 10.30 -18.34
CA ASP A 83 -6.76 8.95 -18.02
C ASP A 83 -6.05 7.97 -18.97
N THR A 84 -5.14 7.16 -18.42
CA THR A 84 -4.29 6.25 -19.21
C THR A 84 -5.05 5.04 -19.74
N ASP A 85 -6.19 4.69 -19.14
CA ASP A 85 -6.98 3.53 -19.56
C ASP A 85 -7.81 3.86 -20.81
N LEU A 86 -8.36 5.08 -20.89
CA LEU A 86 -9.18 5.56 -22.01
C LEU A 86 -8.43 6.51 -22.97
N LEU A 87 -7.16 6.83 -22.69
CA LEU A 87 -6.32 7.74 -23.48
C LEU A 87 -6.96 9.10 -23.73
N ARG A 88 -7.49 9.71 -22.67
CA ARG A 88 -8.23 10.98 -22.74
C ARG A 88 -7.75 11.97 -21.69
N TRP A 89 -7.82 13.26 -22.02
CA TRP A 89 -7.85 14.30 -20.98
C TRP A 89 -9.22 14.26 -20.30
N SER A 90 -9.30 13.68 -19.11
CA SER A 90 -10.55 13.52 -18.36
C SER A 90 -11.08 14.88 -17.90
N VAL A 91 -10.19 15.76 -17.46
CA VAL A 91 -10.50 17.12 -17.02
C VAL A 91 -9.28 18.04 -17.14
N VAL A 92 -9.50 19.30 -17.52
CA VAL A 92 -8.50 20.38 -17.55
C VAL A 92 -9.08 21.60 -16.85
N TRP A 93 -8.32 22.20 -15.94
CA TRP A 93 -8.82 23.28 -15.08
C TRP A 93 -7.74 24.31 -14.70
N SER A 94 -8.17 25.43 -14.14
CA SER A 94 -7.33 26.52 -13.65
C SER A 94 -7.77 26.99 -12.26
N GLY A 95 -6.89 27.63 -11.50
CA GLY A 95 -7.13 28.04 -10.11
C GLY A 95 -6.57 27.02 -9.13
N ASP A 96 -7.39 26.62 -8.15
CA ASP A 96 -6.97 25.68 -7.11
C ASP A 96 -6.72 24.27 -7.66
N PHE A 97 -5.77 23.56 -7.06
CA PHE A 97 -5.28 22.27 -7.55
C PHE A 97 -6.32 21.15 -7.36
N LEU A 98 -6.34 20.52 -6.19
CA LEU A 98 -7.17 19.35 -5.92
C LEU A 98 -7.73 19.43 -4.50
N SER A 99 -8.80 18.69 -4.24
CA SER A 99 -9.38 18.57 -2.89
C SER A 99 -8.50 17.81 -1.89
N TYR A 100 -7.38 17.25 -2.35
CA TYR A 100 -6.41 16.43 -1.62
C TYR A 100 -6.95 15.16 -0.96
N ARG A 101 -8.25 14.87 -1.10
CA ARG A 101 -8.86 13.67 -0.55
C ARG A 101 -8.28 12.43 -1.22
N SER A 102 -8.04 11.38 -0.43
CA SER A 102 -7.46 10.10 -0.89
C SER A 102 -6.14 10.19 -1.66
N MET A 103 -5.49 11.36 -1.76
CA MET A 103 -4.19 11.47 -2.42
C MET A 103 -3.13 10.82 -1.56
N ALA A 104 -2.19 10.08 -2.15
CA ALA A 104 -1.10 9.44 -1.41
C ALA A 104 -0.46 10.41 -0.41
N THR A 105 -0.06 11.60 -0.87
CA THR A 105 0.60 12.72 -0.15
C THR A 105 -0.27 13.46 0.88
N GLN A 106 -1.55 13.10 1.03
CA GLN A 106 -2.40 13.51 2.17
C GLN A 106 -3.08 12.34 2.90
N SER A 107 -2.97 11.14 2.35
CA SER A 107 -3.44 9.92 2.99
C SER A 107 -2.58 9.56 4.18
N TYR A 108 -3.20 9.28 5.32
CA TYR A 108 -2.52 8.86 6.56
C TYR A 108 -1.57 9.91 7.19
N PHE A 109 -1.61 11.19 6.77
CA PHE A 109 -0.80 12.25 7.42
C PHE A 109 -1.43 12.80 8.67
N GLN A 110 -2.76 12.79 8.76
CA GLN A 110 -3.44 13.04 10.01
C GLN A 110 -3.15 11.82 10.87
N VAL A 111 -2.16 11.98 11.76
CA VAL A 111 -1.71 10.93 12.68
C VAL A 111 -2.95 10.29 13.26
N GLY A 112 -3.12 9.01 12.95
CA GLY A 112 -4.15 8.24 13.58
C GLY A 112 -5.60 8.48 13.20
N LYS A 113 -5.85 9.24 12.13
CA LYS A 113 -7.16 9.27 11.48
C LYS A 113 -7.14 8.32 10.29
N LYS A 114 -8.07 7.36 10.29
CA LYS A 114 -8.26 6.47 9.13
C LYS A 114 -8.80 7.27 7.95
N ASN A 115 -8.18 7.15 6.79
CA ASN A 115 -8.79 7.62 5.55
C ASN A 115 -10.12 6.91 5.29
N SER A 116 -11.07 7.64 4.70
CA SER A 116 -12.34 7.07 4.24
C SER A 116 -12.04 5.89 3.31
N GLY A 117 -12.62 4.73 3.63
CA GLY A 117 -12.65 3.62 2.70
C GLY A 117 -13.64 3.88 1.58
N GLY A 118 -13.62 3.07 0.54
CA GLY A 118 -14.58 3.14 -0.54
C GLY A 118 -14.24 4.17 -1.60
N GLN A 119 -15.21 4.44 -2.45
CA GLN A 119 -15.11 5.38 -3.57
C GLN A 119 -15.80 6.72 -3.30
N THR A 120 -16.15 7.02 -2.04
CA THR A 120 -17.03 8.16 -1.69
C THR A 120 -16.28 9.46 -1.40
N ALA A 121 -14.98 9.40 -1.16
CA ALA A 121 -14.14 10.55 -0.81
C ALA A 121 -12.88 10.61 -1.67
N LEU A 122 -13.07 10.53 -2.99
CA LEU A 122 -11.98 10.60 -3.96
C LEU A 122 -11.49 12.04 -4.18
N CYS A 123 -10.27 12.13 -4.69
CA CYS A 123 -9.66 13.39 -5.10
C CYS A 123 -10.45 14.01 -6.27
N ALA A 124 -10.70 15.32 -6.22
CA ALA A 124 -11.47 16.04 -7.25
C ALA A 124 -10.84 17.40 -7.57
N PRO A 125 -10.97 17.91 -8.80
CA PRO A 125 -10.56 19.28 -9.15
C PRO A 125 -11.42 20.30 -8.39
N THR A 126 -10.79 21.35 -7.87
CA THR A 126 -11.46 22.41 -7.11
C THR A 126 -11.46 23.77 -7.80
N GLY A 127 -10.70 23.91 -8.89
CA GLY A 127 -10.65 25.13 -9.69
C GLY A 127 -11.72 25.20 -10.79
N ASN A 128 -11.57 26.21 -11.65
CA ASN A 128 -12.44 26.48 -12.80
C ASN A 128 -12.13 25.51 -13.95
N ILE A 129 -13.12 24.70 -14.31
CA ILE A 129 -13.02 23.71 -15.38
C ILE A 129 -13.00 24.42 -16.74
N LEU A 130 -11.99 24.13 -17.57
CA LEU A 130 -11.94 24.58 -18.97
C LEU A 130 -12.62 23.57 -19.88
N THR A 131 -12.36 22.28 -19.65
CA THR A 131 -13.01 21.19 -20.38
C THR A 131 -12.95 19.88 -19.60
N ALA A 132 -13.88 18.98 -19.92
CA ALA A 132 -13.97 17.63 -19.35
C ALA A 132 -14.50 16.65 -20.40
N THR A 133 -14.22 15.36 -20.22
CA THR A 133 -14.70 14.30 -21.12
C THR A 133 -15.47 13.23 -20.33
N GLY A 134 -16.42 12.57 -20.98
CA GLY A 134 -17.16 11.43 -20.41
C GLY A 134 -16.44 10.12 -20.59
N LEU A 135 -16.98 9.06 -19.98
CA LEU A 135 -16.35 7.74 -19.91
C LEU A 135 -16.37 7.04 -21.29
N TYR A 136 -15.47 7.45 -22.18
CA TYR A 136 -15.26 6.91 -23.52
C TYR A 136 -13.83 7.24 -23.99
N PRO A 137 -13.29 6.55 -25.02
CA PRO A 137 -11.92 6.77 -25.46
C PRO A 137 -11.65 8.21 -25.92
N GLY A 138 -10.46 8.73 -25.66
CA GLY A 138 -10.05 10.08 -26.05
C GLY A 138 -9.58 10.18 -27.50
N GLY A 139 -9.41 9.06 -28.18
CA GLY A 139 -8.98 9.01 -29.57
C GLY A 139 -9.42 7.74 -30.30
N PHE A 140 -9.56 7.86 -31.63
CA PHE A 140 -10.10 6.82 -32.50
C PHE A 140 -9.37 6.79 -33.84
N SER A 141 -9.30 5.59 -34.45
CA SER A 141 -8.94 5.42 -35.86
C SER A 141 -10.23 5.25 -36.68
N GLU A 142 -10.58 6.24 -37.49
CA GLU A 142 -11.79 6.32 -38.33
C GLU A 142 -13.14 6.35 -37.57
N THR A 143 -13.46 5.27 -36.86
CA THR A 143 -14.79 5.04 -36.27
C THR A 143 -14.88 5.65 -34.88
N ILE A 144 -15.84 6.56 -34.70
CA ILE A 144 -16.06 7.24 -33.42
C ILE A 144 -17.00 6.40 -32.55
N TRP A 145 -16.58 6.15 -31.30
CA TRP A 145 -17.37 5.43 -30.31
C TRP A 145 -17.42 6.22 -28.99
N LEU A 146 -18.49 6.99 -28.79
CA LEU A 146 -18.70 7.80 -27.58
C LEU A 146 -19.40 7.02 -26.46
N ALA A 147 -18.89 5.84 -26.15
CA ALA A 147 -19.27 5.04 -24.99
C ALA A 147 -18.04 4.26 -24.48
N ASP A 148 -18.08 3.81 -23.22
CA ASP A 148 -17.01 2.99 -22.67
C ASP A 148 -16.98 1.60 -23.35
N PRO A 149 -15.95 1.25 -24.13
CA PRO A 149 -15.88 -0.03 -24.84
C PRO A 149 -15.44 -1.19 -23.92
N ARG A 150 -15.00 -0.89 -22.70
CA ARG A 150 -14.42 -1.89 -21.79
C ARG A 150 -15.50 -2.72 -21.12
N SER A 151 -15.23 -4.01 -20.97
CA SER A 151 -16.10 -4.96 -20.31
C SER A 151 -16.38 -4.56 -18.87
N LYS A 152 -17.64 -4.70 -18.46
CA LYS A 152 -18.05 -4.45 -17.07
C LYS A 152 -17.66 -5.62 -16.17
N GLY A 153 -17.35 -5.30 -14.92
CA GLY A 153 -17.08 -6.28 -13.87
C GLY A 153 -18.33 -6.92 -13.27
N PRO A 154 -18.18 -7.70 -12.19
CA PRO A 154 -19.30 -8.31 -11.48
C PRO A 154 -20.29 -7.26 -10.93
N ASP A 155 -19.79 -6.14 -10.39
CA ASP A 155 -20.64 -4.99 -10.03
C ASP A 155 -20.74 -4.01 -11.20
N GLN A 156 -21.96 -3.81 -11.71
CA GLN A 156 -22.22 -2.93 -12.85
C GLN A 156 -22.01 -1.44 -12.55
N ARG A 157 -21.90 -1.07 -11.26
CA ARG A 157 -21.69 0.30 -10.79
C ARG A 157 -20.21 0.67 -10.75
N ASP A 158 -19.31 -0.31 -10.70
CA ASP A 158 -17.88 -0.05 -10.70
C ASP A 158 -17.39 0.41 -12.08
N LEU A 159 -16.54 1.44 -12.08
CA LEU A 159 -15.96 2.02 -13.30
C LEU A 159 -14.51 1.57 -13.54
N GLY A 160 -13.94 0.75 -12.64
CA GLY A 160 -12.59 0.16 -12.72
C GLY A 160 -12.48 -0.98 -13.69
N ARG A 161 -12.38 -0.67 -14.99
CA ARG A 161 -12.44 -1.68 -16.08
C ARG A 161 -11.11 -1.99 -16.74
N GLY A 162 -10.00 -1.40 -16.29
CA GLY A 162 -8.69 -1.54 -16.92
C GLY A 162 -8.57 -0.74 -18.23
N PRO A 163 -7.53 -1.00 -19.05
CA PRO A 163 -7.29 -0.26 -20.29
C PRO A 163 -8.24 -0.68 -21.42
N ILE A 164 -8.37 0.17 -22.45
CA ILE A 164 -8.95 -0.22 -23.73
C ILE A 164 -8.09 -1.29 -24.43
N SER A 165 -8.65 -1.95 -25.45
CA SER A 165 -7.92 -2.95 -26.22
C SER A 165 -6.71 -2.36 -26.94
N LYS A 166 -5.63 -3.13 -27.08
CA LYS A 166 -4.38 -2.69 -27.74
C LYS A 166 -4.60 -2.29 -29.20
N GLU A 167 -5.61 -2.86 -29.87
CA GLU A 167 -6.01 -2.48 -31.24
C GLU A 167 -6.63 -1.09 -31.30
N SER A 168 -7.28 -0.66 -30.21
CA SER A 168 -7.89 0.68 -30.12
C SER A 168 -6.84 1.74 -29.75
N GLY A 169 -5.94 1.42 -28.83
CA GLY A 169 -4.84 2.27 -28.42
C GLY A 169 -4.14 1.77 -27.16
N GLN A 170 -3.01 2.38 -26.82
CA GLN A 170 -2.23 2.00 -25.65
C GLN A 170 -1.46 3.18 -25.07
N TRP A 171 -1.42 3.32 -23.74
CA TRP A 171 -0.48 4.22 -23.07
C TRP A 171 0.91 3.58 -23.04
N ILE A 172 1.93 4.32 -23.47
CA ILE A 172 3.31 3.82 -23.58
C ILE A 172 4.20 4.37 -22.47
N SER A 173 4.22 5.69 -22.29
CA SER A 173 5.09 6.30 -21.27
C SER A 173 4.69 7.72 -20.89
N VAL A 174 5.27 8.19 -19.80
CA VAL A 174 5.46 9.62 -19.52
C VAL A 174 6.94 9.85 -19.24
N SER A 175 7.50 10.89 -19.84
CA SER A 175 8.93 11.21 -19.75
C SER A 175 9.13 12.69 -19.48
N GLN A 176 10.13 13.03 -18.67
CA GLN A 176 10.54 14.41 -18.48
C GLN A 176 11.45 14.86 -19.63
N ALA A 177 11.15 16.04 -20.17
CA ALA A 177 12.03 16.74 -21.11
C ALA A 177 12.28 18.16 -20.61
N SER A 178 13.29 18.84 -21.16
CA SER A 178 13.57 20.26 -20.86
C SER A 178 12.36 21.18 -21.10
N SER A 179 11.45 20.78 -21.99
CA SER A 179 10.22 21.47 -22.34
C SER A 179 9.04 21.20 -21.40
N GLY A 180 9.25 20.39 -20.37
CA GLY A 180 8.22 19.79 -19.54
C GLY A 180 7.85 18.37 -19.98
N PRO A 181 6.85 17.76 -19.32
CA PRO A 181 6.48 16.37 -19.52
C PRO A 181 6.01 16.04 -20.94
N VAL A 182 6.38 14.86 -21.41
CA VAL A 182 5.98 14.29 -22.70
C VAL A 182 5.22 13.01 -22.44
N LEU A 183 3.94 13.00 -22.83
CA LEU A 183 3.09 11.82 -22.78
C LEU A 183 3.20 11.08 -24.12
N THR A 184 3.48 9.78 -24.08
CA THR A 184 3.55 8.94 -25.29
C THR A 184 2.46 7.86 -25.23
N TYR A 185 1.66 7.78 -26.29
CA TYR A 185 0.58 6.79 -26.43
C TYR A 185 0.32 6.47 -27.90
N LYS A 186 -0.50 5.44 -28.15
CA LYS A 186 -0.96 5.05 -29.49
C LYS A 186 -2.46 5.21 -29.62
N ILE A 187 -2.91 5.66 -30.78
CA ILE A 187 -4.29 5.50 -31.26
C ILE A 187 -4.23 4.55 -32.45
N GLY A 188 -4.89 3.40 -32.33
CA GLY A 188 -4.60 2.25 -33.20
C GLY A 188 -3.10 1.94 -33.18
N ASN A 189 -2.48 1.90 -34.36
CA ASN A 189 -1.04 1.70 -34.49
C ASN A 189 -0.22 3.00 -34.56
N THR A 190 -0.87 4.17 -34.54
CA THR A 190 -0.17 5.45 -34.71
C THR A 190 0.36 5.94 -33.38
N LEU A 191 1.69 6.11 -33.30
CA LEU A 191 2.35 6.67 -32.13
C LEU A 191 2.17 8.19 -32.08
N ILE A 192 1.85 8.69 -30.89
CA ILE A 192 1.64 10.11 -30.59
C ILE A 192 2.52 10.49 -29.41
N GLN A 193 3.28 11.56 -29.57
CA GLN A 193 3.94 12.26 -28.46
C GLN A 193 3.21 13.58 -28.21
N GLU A 194 2.68 13.76 -27.01
CA GLU A 194 1.88 14.90 -26.63
C GLU A 194 2.55 15.71 -25.51
N ARG A 195 2.55 17.03 -25.68
CA ARG A 195 2.85 18.01 -24.65
C ARG A 195 1.63 18.91 -24.48
N SER A 196 1.31 19.27 -23.25
CA SER A 196 0.18 20.15 -22.94
C SER A 196 0.63 21.32 -22.10
N GLN A 197 0.13 22.51 -22.43
CA GLN A 197 0.48 23.75 -21.73
C GLN A 197 -0.72 24.67 -21.61
N MET A 198 -0.75 25.44 -20.54
CA MET A 198 -1.68 26.54 -20.32
C MET A 198 -0.97 27.86 -20.62
N HIS A 199 -1.52 28.63 -21.54
CA HIS A 199 -1.02 29.96 -21.89
C HIS A 199 -1.94 31.02 -21.30
N GLN A 200 -1.37 31.92 -20.51
CA GLN A 200 -2.02 33.16 -20.13
C GLN A 200 -1.82 34.20 -21.23
N MET A 201 -2.91 34.68 -21.82
CA MET A 201 -2.92 35.78 -22.79
C MET A 201 -3.73 36.96 -22.24
N GLU A 202 -3.63 38.14 -22.86
CA GLU A 202 -4.45 39.30 -22.48
C GLU A 202 -5.95 39.00 -22.55
N SER A 203 -6.37 38.17 -23.52
CA SER A 203 -7.76 37.73 -23.70
C SER A 203 -8.20 36.65 -22.70
N GLY A 204 -7.29 36.09 -21.90
CA GLY A 204 -7.57 35.09 -20.88
C GLY A 204 -6.71 33.83 -20.97
N THR A 205 -7.14 32.80 -20.26
CA THR A 205 -6.43 31.53 -20.13
C THR A 205 -6.77 30.58 -21.27
N ASN A 206 -5.77 29.88 -21.81
CA ASN A 206 -5.93 28.99 -22.95
C ASN A 206 -5.12 27.72 -22.82
N TRP A 207 -5.75 26.58 -23.08
CA TRP A 207 -5.09 25.28 -23.12
C TRP A 207 -4.64 24.96 -24.54
N ALA A 208 -3.38 24.56 -24.68
CA ALA A 208 -2.79 24.10 -25.93
C ALA A 208 -2.28 22.67 -25.78
N ARG A 209 -2.66 21.82 -26.74
CA ARG A 209 -2.10 20.49 -26.98
C ARG A 209 -1.13 20.58 -28.15
N LEU A 210 0.08 20.08 -27.98
CA LEU A 210 1.14 20.02 -28.98
C LEU A 210 1.44 18.55 -29.25
N LEU A 211 1.16 18.10 -30.47
CA LEU A 211 1.14 16.70 -30.86
C LEU A 211 2.16 16.45 -31.97
N GLU A 212 3.11 15.55 -31.73
CA GLU A 212 3.90 14.92 -32.79
C GLU A 212 3.26 13.57 -33.09
N ILE A 213 2.70 13.42 -34.28
CA ILE A 213 1.94 12.25 -34.71
C ILE A 213 2.71 11.57 -35.84
N GLU A 214 3.05 10.30 -35.69
CA GLU A 214 3.70 9.55 -36.76
C GLU A 214 2.80 9.43 -38.02
N SER A 215 3.38 8.99 -39.13
CA SER A 215 2.62 8.74 -40.36
C SER A 215 1.46 7.76 -40.10
N HIS A 216 0.31 8.02 -40.69
CA HIS A 216 -0.92 7.26 -40.49
C HIS A 216 -1.75 7.22 -41.77
N GLU A 217 -2.27 6.04 -42.09
CA GLU A 217 -3.01 5.77 -43.34
C GLU A 217 -4.51 6.05 -43.22
N LYS A 218 -5.00 6.20 -42.00
CA LYS A 218 -6.42 6.32 -41.65
C LYS A 218 -6.68 7.61 -40.90
N ASP A 219 -7.89 8.15 -40.98
CA ASP A 219 -8.27 9.30 -40.18
C ASP A 219 -8.01 9.05 -38.69
N LEU A 220 -7.37 10.02 -38.03
CA LEU A 220 -7.26 10.06 -36.57
C LEU A 220 -8.26 11.05 -36.01
N VAL A 221 -9.09 10.60 -35.08
CA VAL A 221 -10.06 11.46 -34.40
C VAL A 221 -9.66 11.59 -32.94
N MET A 222 -9.59 12.82 -32.44
CA MET A 222 -9.29 13.10 -31.04
C MET A 222 -10.42 13.87 -30.38
N VAL A 223 -10.78 13.47 -29.17
CA VAL A 223 -11.68 14.23 -28.31
C VAL A 223 -10.97 15.46 -27.79
N ILE A 224 -11.61 16.61 -27.96
CA ILE A 224 -11.13 17.88 -27.42
C ILE A 224 -11.78 18.17 -26.08
N GLY A 225 -13.08 17.86 -25.96
CA GLY A 225 -13.85 18.17 -24.78
C GLY A 225 -15.35 18.02 -24.98
N SER A 226 -16.08 17.92 -23.88
CA SER A 226 -17.54 18.07 -23.86
C SER A 226 -17.93 19.48 -23.45
N PHE A 227 -18.92 20.08 -24.12
CA PHE A 227 -19.39 21.45 -23.88
C PHE A 227 -20.92 21.48 -23.65
N PRO A 228 -21.42 20.86 -22.57
CA PRO A 228 -22.86 20.82 -22.29
C PRO A 228 -23.44 22.22 -22.07
N GLY A 229 -24.64 22.47 -22.60
CA GLY A 229 -25.32 23.77 -22.48
C GLY A 229 -24.63 24.90 -23.25
N GLN A 230 -23.86 24.57 -24.29
CA GLN A 230 -23.20 25.53 -25.17
C GLN A 230 -23.57 25.26 -26.64
N LYS A 231 -23.77 26.35 -27.39
CA LYS A 231 -23.93 26.31 -28.84
C LYS A 231 -22.57 26.30 -29.49
N ILE A 232 -22.30 25.27 -30.29
CA ILE A 232 -21.05 25.16 -31.06
C ILE A 232 -21.26 25.68 -32.46
N GLN A 233 -20.38 26.58 -32.89
CA GLN A 233 -20.32 27.10 -34.25
C GLN A 233 -18.91 26.87 -34.82
N ILE A 234 -18.82 26.05 -35.87
CA ILE A 234 -17.57 25.78 -36.59
C ILE A 234 -17.51 26.71 -37.80
N ALA A 235 -16.36 27.36 -38.01
CA ALA A 235 -16.19 28.36 -39.07
C ALA A 235 -16.36 27.75 -40.47
N SER A 236 -17.12 28.43 -41.33
CA SER A 236 -17.29 28.05 -42.73
C SER A 236 -16.02 28.32 -43.53
N GLY A 237 -15.62 27.40 -44.41
CA GLY A 237 -14.39 27.51 -45.22
C GLY A 237 -13.08 27.20 -44.49
N GLN A 238 -12.97 27.51 -43.19
CA GLN A 238 -11.85 27.11 -42.31
C GLN A 238 -12.34 26.22 -41.17
N LYS A 239 -12.66 24.95 -41.47
CA LYS A 239 -13.20 23.98 -40.51
C LYS A 239 -12.26 23.64 -39.34
N ALA A 240 -11.06 24.23 -39.29
CA ALA A 240 -10.10 24.11 -38.19
C ALA A 240 -10.25 25.22 -37.13
N SER A 241 -11.41 25.88 -37.03
CA SER A 241 -11.69 26.84 -35.95
C SER A 241 -13.19 26.97 -35.65
N GLY A 242 -13.53 27.44 -34.46
CA GLY A 242 -14.90 27.69 -34.06
C GLY A 242 -15.05 28.30 -32.67
N THR A 243 -16.30 28.40 -32.23
CA THR A 243 -16.71 28.99 -30.95
C THR A 243 -17.75 28.11 -30.25
N ALA A 244 -17.66 28.07 -28.93
CA ALA A 244 -18.62 27.48 -28.01
C ALA A 244 -19.21 28.61 -27.15
N THR A 245 -20.51 28.85 -27.26
CA THR A 245 -21.20 29.97 -26.59
C THR A 245 -22.23 29.43 -25.60
N PRO A 246 -22.20 29.80 -24.31
CA PRO A 246 -23.18 29.36 -23.32
C PRO A 246 -24.63 29.72 -23.69
N ASP A 247 -25.57 28.79 -23.47
CA ASP A 247 -26.98 28.96 -23.82
C ASP A 247 -27.69 30.08 -23.03
N ASN A 248 -27.17 30.42 -21.85
CA ASN A 248 -27.78 31.38 -20.91
C ASN A 248 -27.29 32.84 -21.09
N ALA A 249 -26.58 33.15 -22.18
CA ALA A 249 -26.14 34.50 -22.60
C ALA A 249 -25.29 35.33 -21.61
N LYS A 250 -24.93 34.79 -20.43
CA LYS A 250 -24.14 35.49 -19.39
C LYS A 250 -22.65 35.08 -19.33
N GLY A 251 -22.21 34.09 -20.12
CA GLY A 251 -20.83 33.62 -20.13
C GLY A 251 -20.05 34.01 -21.40
N SER A 252 -18.76 34.33 -21.25
CA SER A 252 -17.87 34.60 -22.39
C SER A 252 -17.66 33.34 -23.23
N PRO A 253 -17.67 33.45 -24.57
CA PRO A 253 -17.46 32.31 -25.46
C PRO A 253 -16.10 31.65 -25.19
N THR A 254 -16.03 30.35 -25.51
CA THR A 254 -14.79 29.59 -25.56
C THR A 254 -14.45 29.36 -27.03
N HIS A 255 -13.27 29.78 -27.45
CA HIS A 255 -12.76 29.61 -28.80
C HIS A 255 -11.94 28.33 -28.89
N PHE A 256 -12.02 27.66 -30.03
CA PHE A 256 -11.17 26.51 -30.33
C PHE A 256 -10.64 26.62 -31.77
N TRP A 257 -9.41 26.17 -31.96
CA TRP A 257 -8.79 26.11 -33.28
C TRP A 257 -7.69 25.06 -33.31
N ALA A 258 -7.35 24.60 -34.51
CA ALA A 258 -6.27 23.67 -34.73
C ALA A 258 -5.43 24.08 -35.94
N ARG A 259 -4.15 23.74 -35.90
CA ARG A 259 -3.21 23.87 -37.02
C ARG A 259 -2.36 22.62 -37.13
N SER A 260 -2.01 22.27 -38.35
CA SER A 260 -1.17 21.13 -38.68
C SER A 260 -0.29 21.50 -39.86
N ASP A 261 0.95 21.04 -39.87
CA ASP A 261 1.88 21.29 -40.96
C ASP A 261 1.76 20.26 -42.11
N ALA A 262 1.12 19.12 -41.86
CA ALA A 262 1.01 18.02 -42.82
C ALA A 262 -0.44 17.52 -42.98
N SER A 263 -1.04 16.99 -41.91
CA SER A 263 -2.41 16.47 -41.90
C SER A 263 -3.46 17.58 -41.98
N LYS A 264 -4.54 17.41 -42.77
CA LYS A 264 -5.67 18.35 -42.77
C LYS A 264 -6.51 18.14 -41.52
N VAL A 265 -6.82 19.23 -40.81
CA VAL A 265 -7.62 19.17 -39.58
C VAL A 265 -8.98 19.81 -39.80
N HIS A 266 -10.05 19.16 -39.34
CA HIS A 266 -11.36 19.78 -39.19
C HIS A 266 -12.03 19.37 -37.90
N PHE A 267 -12.84 20.26 -37.35
CA PHE A 267 -13.66 19.98 -36.17
C PHE A 267 -15.00 19.36 -36.56
N GLU A 268 -15.48 18.48 -35.70
CA GLU A 268 -16.82 17.87 -35.74
C GLU A 268 -17.46 18.03 -34.36
N TYR A 269 -18.77 18.29 -34.32
CA TYR A 269 -19.53 18.37 -33.08
C TYR A 269 -20.67 17.36 -33.10
N ILE A 270 -20.74 16.50 -32.08
CA ILE A 270 -21.73 15.42 -31.99
C ILE A 270 -22.79 15.77 -30.93
N ASN A 271 -24.05 15.71 -31.35
CA ASN A 271 -25.24 15.94 -30.53
C ASN A 271 -26.30 14.86 -30.87
N PRO A 272 -26.90 14.14 -29.89
CA PRO A 272 -26.68 14.20 -28.44
C PRO A 272 -25.28 13.74 -28.03
N GLY A 273 -24.70 14.37 -27.01
CA GLY A 273 -23.37 14.06 -26.47
C GLY A 273 -22.55 15.30 -26.13
N ASN A 274 -22.79 16.41 -26.83
CA ASN A 274 -22.09 17.68 -26.67
C ASN A 274 -20.56 17.56 -26.79
N VAL A 275 -20.07 16.65 -27.63
CA VAL A 275 -18.64 16.34 -27.75
C VAL A 275 -18.04 17.04 -28.97
N LEU A 276 -16.96 17.79 -28.75
CA LEU A 276 -16.15 18.40 -29.80
C LEU A 276 -14.96 17.49 -30.12
N LEU A 277 -14.79 17.20 -31.41
CA LEU A 277 -13.76 16.30 -31.95
C LEU A 277 -12.88 17.06 -32.95
N ALA A 278 -11.59 16.75 -32.98
CA ALA A 278 -10.69 17.10 -34.07
C ALA A 278 -10.40 15.86 -34.91
N ARG A 279 -10.74 15.90 -36.21
CA ARG A 279 -10.39 14.86 -37.18
C ARG A 279 -9.19 15.31 -38.00
N LEU A 280 -8.21 14.42 -38.09
CA LEU A 280 -6.97 14.56 -38.82
C LEU A 280 -6.98 13.58 -39.99
N ALA A 281 -6.86 14.09 -41.20
CA ALA A 281 -6.74 13.26 -42.40
C ALA A 281 -5.39 12.51 -42.43
N PRO A 282 -5.29 11.37 -43.15
CA PRO A 282 -4.04 10.63 -43.32
C PRO A 282 -2.85 11.49 -43.71
N ALA A 283 -1.67 11.12 -43.23
CA ALA A 283 -0.41 11.74 -43.57
C ALA A 283 0.67 10.65 -43.76
N ASP A 284 1.44 10.74 -44.84
CA ASP A 284 2.54 9.83 -45.19
C ASP A 284 3.86 10.15 -44.47
N HIS A 285 3.87 11.21 -43.66
CA HIS A 285 4.99 11.61 -42.82
C HIS A 285 4.48 12.16 -41.48
N LYS A 286 5.43 12.34 -40.55
CA LYS A 286 5.17 12.90 -39.23
C LYS A 286 4.47 14.25 -39.33
N SER A 287 3.34 14.37 -38.65
CA SER A 287 2.56 15.60 -38.54
C SER A 287 2.79 16.27 -37.19
N ARG A 288 2.94 17.59 -37.21
CA ARG A 288 2.95 18.43 -36.00
C ARG A 288 1.63 19.16 -35.90
N VAL A 289 0.80 18.73 -34.96
CA VAL A 289 -0.55 19.26 -34.77
C VAL A 289 -0.65 20.02 -33.47
N ARG A 290 -1.23 21.22 -33.55
CA ARG A 290 -1.56 22.03 -32.40
C ARG A 290 -3.07 22.16 -32.30
N VAL A 291 -3.61 21.86 -31.14
CA VAL A 291 -5.02 22.09 -30.81
C VAL A 291 -5.10 23.07 -29.65
N PHE A 292 -6.02 24.02 -29.73
CA PHE A 292 -6.17 25.08 -28.76
C PHE A 292 -7.63 25.22 -28.34
N VAL A 293 -7.84 25.45 -27.04
CA VAL A 293 -9.15 25.67 -26.41
C VAL A 293 -8.99 26.75 -25.34
N GLY A 294 -9.73 27.85 -25.45
CA GLY A 294 -9.61 28.93 -24.46
C GLY A 294 -10.41 30.18 -24.78
N LYS A 295 -9.94 31.34 -24.33
CA LYS A 295 -10.61 32.64 -24.55
C LYS A 295 -10.11 33.41 -25.76
N THR A 296 -8.98 33.02 -26.34
CA THR A 296 -8.38 33.72 -27.49
C THR A 296 -8.93 33.19 -28.82
N SER A 297 -9.48 34.09 -29.64
CA SER A 297 -9.93 33.73 -31.00
C SER A 297 -8.74 33.55 -31.95
N ASN A 298 -8.90 32.72 -32.99
CA ASN A 298 -7.84 32.55 -34.01
C ASN A 298 -7.56 33.84 -34.80
N ALA A 299 -8.53 34.76 -34.89
CA ALA A 299 -8.36 36.05 -35.56
C ALA A 299 -7.43 37.00 -34.78
N ASP A 300 -7.37 36.85 -33.46
CA ASP A 300 -6.55 37.69 -32.58
C ASP A 300 -5.11 37.19 -32.46
N LEU A 301 -4.78 36.05 -33.07
CA LEU A 301 -3.44 35.47 -33.04
C LEU A 301 -2.60 35.98 -34.21
N THR A 302 -1.42 36.51 -33.91
CA THR A 302 -0.41 36.77 -34.95
C THR A 302 0.07 35.46 -35.59
N ASN A 303 0.62 35.54 -36.81
CA ASN A 303 1.24 34.37 -37.48
C ASN A 303 2.36 33.72 -36.64
N LYS A 304 3.04 34.48 -35.77
CA LYS A 304 4.04 33.94 -34.84
C LYS A 304 3.43 33.31 -33.58
N GLN A 305 2.34 33.85 -33.04
CA GLN A 305 1.65 33.28 -31.85
C GLN A 305 0.82 32.03 -32.18
N SER A 306 0.32 31.98 -33.42
CA SER A 306 -0.46 30.85 -33.91
C SER A 306 0.39 29.59 -34.12
N TRP A 307 1.66 29.75 -34.47
CA TRP A 307 2.67 28.68 -34.46
C TRP A 307 3.61 28.88 -33.28
N ILE A 308 3.24 28.41 -32.08
CA ILE A 308 4.23 28.28 -31.01
C ILE A 308 5.31 27.31 -31.49
N ALA A 309 6.57 27.70 -31.33
CA ALA A 309 7.71 26.86 -31.64
C ALA A 309 7.58 25.55 -30.84
N TYR A 310 7.68 24.42 -31.53
CA TYR A 310 7.89 23.15 -30.84
C TYR A 310 9.16 23.32 -30.00
N PRO A 311 9.10 23.04 -28.70
CA PRO A 311 10.29 23.11 -27.87
C PRO A 311 11.39 22.26 -28.47
N GLU A 312 12.60 22.79 -28.57
CA GLU A 312 13.73 22.00 -29.05
C GLU A 312 13.93 20.79 -28.14
N LYS A 313 14.16 19.61 -28.75
CA LYS A 313 14.55 18.39 -28.03
C LYS A 313 15.95 18.61 -27.46
N THR A 314 16.01 19.16 -26.25
CA THR A 314 17.23 19.28 -25.47
C THR A 314 17.17 18.28 -24.32
N ALA A 315 18.32 17.73 -23.96
CA ALA A 315 18.40 16.80 -22.83
C ALA A 315 17.88 17.47 -21.56
N PRO A 316 17.11 16.77 -20.72
CA PRO A 316 16.69 17.31 -19.44
C PRO A 316 17.93 17.62 -18.58
N LYS A 317 17.85 18.67 -17.77
CA LYS A 317 18.81 18.86 -16.68
C LYS A 317 18.43 17.92 -15.55
N LEU A 318 19.42 17.55 -14.73
CA LEU A 318 19.19 16.90 -13.43
C LEU A 318 18.12 17.68 -12.66
N GLN A 319 17.02 17.00 -12.34
CA GLN A 319 15.92 17.52 -11.53
C GLN A 319 16.29 17.52 -10.04
N TRP A 320 17.06 16.53 -9.61
CA TRP A 320 17.43 16.29 -8.21
C TRP A 320 18.95 16.09 -8.06
N PRO A 321 19.76 17.13 -8.34
CA PRO A 321 21.22 17.04 -8.25
C PRO A 321 21.74 16.90 -6.81
N GLU A 322 20.94 17.24 -5.80
CA GLU A 322 21.35 17.21 -4.40
C GLU A 322 21.53 15.79 -3.85
N LYS A 323 22.65 15.60 -3.16
CA LYS A 323 22.95 14.39 -2.38
C LYS A 323 22.74 14.69 -0.91
N ILE A 324 22.09 13.77 -0.21
CA ILE A 324 21.82 13.87 1.22
C ILE A 324 22.59 12.79 1.93
N THR A 325 23.24 13.15 3.02
CA THR A 325 24.05 12.21 3.79
C THR A 325 23.40 11.95 5.13
N THR A 326 23.18 10.69 5.46
CA THR A 326 22.78 10.25 6.81
C THR A 326 23.86 9.38 7.43
N GLN A 327 23.82 9.23 8.75
CA GLN A 327 24.76 8.39 9.50
C GLN A 327 23.99 7.28 10.21
N TRP A 328 24.52 6.06 10.17
CA TRP A 328 23.94 4.93 10.89
C TRP A 328 23.89 5.22 12.40
N GLU A 329 22.74 4.98 13.01
CA GLU A 329 22.59 5.08 14.46
C GLU A 329 22.88 3.71 15.12
N PRO A 330 23.59 3.68 16.27
CA PRO A 330 24.00 2.43 16.93
C PRO A 330 22.80 1.64 17.48
N HIS A 331 22.82 0.34 17.79
CA HIS A 331 23.42 -0.90 17.26
C HIS A 331 22.72 -2.08 18.01
N SER A 332 21.52 -1.87 18.56
CA SER A 332 21.01 -2.62 19.71
C SER A 332 21.19 -4.13 19.50
N THR A 333 21.95 -4.76 20.41
CA THR A 333 22.14 -6.22 20.35
C THR A 333 20.90 -6.88 20.91
N GLN A 334 20.25 -7.69 20.09
CA GLN A 334 19.01 -8.39 20.41
C GLN A 334 19.24 -9.88 20.25
N GLY A 335 19.69 -10.53 21.34
CA GLY A 335 20.04 -11.95 21.32
C GLY A 335 21.19 -12.26 20.37
N SER A 336 20.94 -13.13 19.38
CA SER A 336 21.93 -13.53 18.37
C SER A 336 22.13 -12.51 17.24
N PHE A 337 21.42 -11.39 17.25
CA PHE A 337 21.47 -10.37 16.19
C PHE A 337 21.81 -8.97 16.70
N ILE A 338 22.25 -8.16 15.76
CA ILE A 338 22.46 -6.72 15.89
C ILE A 338 21.44 -6.03 15.00
N GLN A 339 20.76 -5.03 15.56
CA GLN A 339 19.90 -4.11 14.83
C GLN A 339 20.59 -2.76 14.65
N GLU A 340 20.61 -2.26 13.42
CA GLU A 340 21.15 -0.95 13.08
C GLU A 340 20.09 -0.16 12.30
N GLN A 341 19.89 1.11 12.65
CA GLN A 341 18.92 1.95 11.97
C GLN A 341 19.63 2.77 10.90
N LEU A 342 19.04 2.77 9.70
CA LEU A 342 19.44 3.62 8.61
C LEU A 342 18.51 4.84 8.61
N PRO A 343 18.98 6.04 9.01
CA PRO A 343 18.10 7.20 9.03
C PRO A 343 17.71 7.61 7.61
N LEU A 344 16.43 7.92 7.47
CA LEU A 344 15.82 8.41 6.23
C LEU A 344 16.27 9.85 5.94
N PRO A 345 16.31 10.30 4.67
CA PRO A 345 16.67 11.66 4.30
C PRO A 345 15.52 12.66 4.55
N GLU A 346 15.03 12.74 5.80
CA GLU A 346 13.89 13.59 6.20
C GLU A 346 14.18 15.08 6.03
N ASN A 347 15.43 15.49 6.22
CA ASN A 347 15.90 16.85 5.98
C ASN A 347 16.34 17.01 4.51
N ASN A 348 15.41 16.94 3.57
CA ASN A 348 15.66 17.11 2.15
C ASN A 348 15.19 18.48 1.62
N PRO A 349 15.83 19.02 0.56
CA PRO A 349 15.52 20.36 0.03
C PRO A 349 14.13 20.46 -0.62
N TRP A 350 13.48 19.32 -0.89
CA TRP A 350 12.17 19.26 -1.53
C TRP A 350 11.01 19.19 -0.52
N GLY A 351 11.29 19.14 0.78
CA GLY A 351 10.27 19.02 1.83
C GLY A 351 9.45 17.73 1.73
N ARG A 352 9.98 16.70 1.05
CA ARG A 352 9.30 15.43 0.82
C ARG A 352 9.39 14.56 2.04
N LYS A 353 8.27 13.99 2.46
CA LYS A 353 8.25 12.98 3.52
C LYS A 353 8.68 11.63 2.96
N VAL A 354 9.46 10.88 3.74
CA VAL A 354 10.02 9.61 3.27
C VAL A 354 9.26 8.42 3.87
N ARG A 355 8.05 8.13 3.36
CA ARG A 355 7.31 6.90 3.72
C ARG A 355 7.86 5.70 2.99
N SER A 356 8.97 5.15 3.45
CA SER A 356 9.64 4.01 2.81
C SER A 356 8.73 2.77 2.74
N SER A 357 8.15 2.53 1.56
CA SER A 357 7.10 1.52 1.34
C SER A 357 7.65 0.18 0.87
N ALA A 358 8.68 0.18 0.03
CA ALA A 358 9.36 -1.00 -0.46
C ALA A 358 10.83 -0.72 -0.80
N MET A 359 11.60 -1.79 -0.94
CA MET A 359 13.03 -1.73 -1.19
C MET A 359 13.46 -2.84 -2.15
N ALA A 360 14.55 -2.61 -2.88
CA ALA A 360 15.27 -3.64 -3.61
C ALA A 360 16.74 -3.24 -3.77
N PHE A 361 17.65 -4.23 -3.75
CA PHE A 361 19.06 -3.99 -3.97
C PHE A 361 19.43 -4.19 -5.43
N HIS A 362 20.28 -3.30 -5.94
CA HIS A 362 21.08 -3.54 -7.13
C HIS A 362 22.27 -4.44 -6.79
N GLU A 363 22.84 -5.13 -7.78
CA GLU A 363 23.92 -6.11 -7.59
C GLU A 363 25.18 -5.49 -6.97
N ASP A 364 25.42 -4.19 -7.18
CA ASP A 364 26.53 -3.44 -6.59
C ASP A 364 26.30 -3.01 -5.13
N GLY A 365 25.16 -3.35 -4.53
CA GLY A 365 24.79 -3.00 -3.16
C GLY A 365 24.04 -1.67 -3.01
N THR A 366 23.76 -0.94 -4.10
CA THR A 366 22.90 0.24 -4.06
C THR A 366 21.46 -0.16 -3.71
N LEU A 367 20.89 0.46 -2.68
CA LEU A 367 19.53 0.22 -2.23
C LEU A 367 18.58 1.19 -2.94
N PHE A 368 17.59 0.67 -3.65
CA PHE A 368 16.45 1.44 -4.15
C PHE A 368 15.31 1.39 -3.12
N VAL A 369 14.70 2.54 -2.85
CA VAL A 369 13.62 2.72 -1.88
C VAL A 369 12.49 3.48 -2.53
N THR A 370 11.30 2.88 -2.60
CA THR A 370 10.08 3.60 -3.00
C THR A 370 9.44 4.27 -1.79
N THR A 371 8.85 5.44 -1.97
CA THR A 371 7.98 6.06 -0.97
C THR A 371 6.51 5.93 -1.37
N PHE A 372 5.61 5.71 -0.40
CA PHE A 372 4.18 5.69 -0.69
C PHE A 372 3.68 6.98 -1.38
N ASP A 373 4.37 8.09 -1.16
CA ASP A 373 4.14 9.42 -1.75
C ASP A 373 4.46 9.50 -3.25
N GLY A 374 5.10 8.49 -3.83
CA GLY A 374 5.37 8.40 -5.26
C GLY A 374 6.82 8.66 -5.67
N ASP A 375 7.76 8.71 -4.73
CA ASP A 375 9.18 8.95 -5.00
C ASP A 375 10.00 7.66 -5.01
N VAL A 376 11.15 7.69 -5.69
CA VAL A 376 12.19 6.66 -5.60
C VAL A 376 13.50 7.31 -5.20
N TRP A 377 14.15 6.69 -4.23
CA TRP A 377 15.45 7.10 -3.71
C TRP A 377 16.45 5.97 -3.87
N THR A 378 17.69 6.30 -4.19
CA THR A 378 18.84 5.40 -4.06
C THR A 378 19.60 5.74 -2.79
N ALA A 379 20.09 4.71 -2.09
CA ALA A 379 20.94 4.82 -0.92
C ALA A 379 22.16 3.91 -1.08
N ALA A 380 23.36 4.47 -0.93
CA ALA A 380 24.61 3.73 -1.03
C ALA A 380 25.59 4.14 0.07
N GLN A 381 26.45 3.22 0.51
CA GLN A 381 27.54 3.57 1.43
C GLN A 381 28.61 4.37 0.68
N GLY A 382 28.93 5.57 1.17
CA GLY A 382 29.94 6.44 0.51
C GLY A 382 31.36 5.86 0.54
N GLN A 383 31.69 5.06 1.57
CA GLN A 383 32.92 4.28 1.66
C GLN A 383 32.61 2.91 2.27
N LYS A 384 33.28 1.85 1.80
CA LYS A 384 33.08 0.48 2.33
C LYS A 384 33.31 0.47 3.85
N ASN A 385 32.32 0.00 4.60
CA ASN A 385 32.29 -0.05 6.07
C ASN A 385 32.19 1.30 6.80
N ALA A 386 32.01 2.43 6.10
CA ALA A 386 31.72 3.69 6.77
C ALA A 386 30.27 3.70 7.31
N PRO A 387 30.01 4.32 8.47
CA PRO A 387 28.67 4.47 9.01
C PRO A 387 27.88 5.59 8.30
N GLN A 388 28.20 5.90 7.05
CA GLN A 388 27.62 6.99 6.29
C GLN A 388 26.89 6.45 5.06
N VAL A 389 25.67 6.94 4.83
CA VAL A 389 24.87 6.61 3.65
C VAL A 389 24.57 7.87 2.88
N GLU A 390 24.86 7.83 1.59
CA GLU A 390 24.50 8.87 0.64
C GLU A 390 23.19 8.49 -0.04
N TRP A 391 22.24 9.41 0.04
CA TRP A 391 20.92 9.34 -0.56
C TRP A 391 20.85 10.27 -1.75
N ARG A 392 20.17 9.80 -2.79
CA ARG A 392 19.79 10.61 -3.94
C ARG A 392 18.36 10.28 -4.33
N ARG A 393 17.56 11.29 -4.62
CA ARG A 393 16.24 11.09 -5.21
C ARG A 393 16.42 10.91 -6.72
N VAL A 394 15.78 9.89 -7.27
CA VAL A 394 16.03 9.48 -8.65
C VAL A 394 14.76 9.37 -9.51
N ALA A 395 13.58 9.30 -8.90
CA ALA A 395 12.30 9.38 -9.61
C ALA A 395 11.19 9.96 -8.72
N ALA A 396 10.10 10.44 -9.32
CA ALA A 396 8.93 10.99 -8.63
C ALA A 396 7.65 10.85 -9.48
N GLY A 397 6.48 11.00 -8.84
CA GLY A 397 5.18 11.04 -9.54
C GLY A 397 4.50 9.68 -9.72
N LEU A 398 4.98 8.62 -9.06
CA LEU A 398 4.34 7.30 -9.06
C LEU A 398 3.05 7.28 -8.20
N HIS A 399 2.09 6.43 -8.56
CA HIS A 399 0.78 6.35 -7.88
C HIS A 399 0.80 5.29 -6.77
N GLU A 400 1.03 5.71 -5.51
CA GLU A 400 1.02 4.84 -4.32
C GLU A 400 1.89 3.58 -4.48
N PRO A 401 3.20 3.71 -4.81
CA PRO A 401 4.05 2.54 -5.05
C PRO A 401 4.27 1.77 -3.74
N MET A 402 4.12 0.45 -3.83
CA MET A 402 4.22 -0.46 -2.68
C MET A 402 5.08 -1.70 -2.94
N SER A 403 5.64 -1.85 -4.14
CA SER A 403 6.65 -2.86 -4.42
C SER A 403 7.61 -2.40 -5.52
N ILE A 404 8.86 -2.87 -5.44
CA ILE A 404 9.91 -2.65 -6.44
C ILE A 404 10.70 -3.94 -6.61
N CYS A 405 11.02 -4.30 -7.86
CA CYS A 405 11.92 -5.38 -8.23
C CYS A 405 12.96 -4.84 -9.21
N LEU A 406 14.20 -5.33 -9.12
CA LEU A 406 15.22 -5.06 -10.13
C LEU A 406 15.39 -6.31 -10.99
N ARG A 407 15.19 -6.17 -12.30
CA ARG A 407 15.44 -7.22 -13.29
C ARG A 407 16.58 -6.75 -14.19
N GLU A 408 17.72 -7.44 -14.12
CA GLU A 408 18.93 -7.07 -14.87
C GLU A 408 19.35 -5.61 -14.59
N GLY A 409 19.30 -5.21 -13.31
CA GLY A 409 19.61 -3.86 -12.85
C GLY A 409 18.53 -2.81 -13.12
N VAL A 410 17.50 -3.12 -13.91
CA VAL A 410 16.44 -2.17 -14.26
C VAL A 410 15.30 -2.20 -13.22
N PRO A 411 14.86 -1.05 -12.66
CA PRO A 411 13.77 -0.99 -11.69
C PRO A 411 12.38 -1.15 -12.34
N PHE A 412 11.59 -2.07 -11.80
CA PHE A 412 10.16 -2.26 -12.05
C PHE A 412 9.40 -1.95 -10.77
N VAL A 413 8.46 -1.01 -10.81
CA VAL A 413 7.69 -0.56 -9.65
C VAL A 413 6.22 -0.89 -9.84
N PHE A 414 5.62 -1.59 -8.88
CA PHE A 414 4.19 -1.85 -8.90
C PHE A 414 3.43 -0.72 -8.22
N THR A 415 2.48 -0.14 -8.95
CA THR A 415 1.69 1.04 -8.59
C THR A 415 0.21 0.80 -8.90
N ARG A 416 -0.66 1.72 -8.46
CA ARG A 416 -2.07 1.68 -8.88
C ARG A 416 -2.28 1.95 -10.38
N ASN A 417 -1.30 2.55 -11.06
CA ASN A 417 -1.33 2.76 -12.50
C ASN A 417 -0.86 1.53 -13.31
N GLY A 418 -0.31 0.50 -12.66
CA GLY A 418 0.28 -0.67 -13.31
C GLY A 418 1.70 -0.95 -12.84
N ILE A 419 2.40 -1.82 -13.57
CA ILE A 419 3.84 -2.04 -13.41
C ILE A 419 4.57 -1.02 -14.27
N ILE A 420 5.33 -0.14 -13.63
CA ILE A 420 6.08 0.93 -14.26
C ILE A 420 7.55 0.54 -14.32
N GLN A 421 8.13 0.54 -15.52
CA GLN A 421 9.56 0.40 -15.70
C GLN A 421 10.21 1.78 -15.72
N LEU A 422 11.19 1.99 -14.86
CA LEU A 422 11.92 3.24 -14.74
C LEU A 422 13.15 3.20 -15.66
N MET A 423 13.32 4.23 -16.49
CA MET A 423 14.42 4.34 -17.44
C MET A 423 15.21 5.63 -17.25
N ASP A 424 16.53 5.47 -17.14
CA ASP A 424 17.55 6.52 -17.22
C ASP A 424 18.14 6.45 -18.64
N HIS A 425 17.79 7.40 -19.52
CA HIS A 425 18.23 7.35 -20.93
C HIS A 425 19.59 7.99 -21.16
N ASP A 426 20.04 8.89 -20.27
CA ASP A 426 21.28 9.65 -20.44
C ASP A 426 22.41 9.17 -19.51
N GLY A 427 22.13 8.21 -18.63
CA GLY A 427 23.07 7.61 -17.69
C GLY A 427 23.45 8.53 -16.54
N ASN A 428 22.65 9.55 -16.25
CA ASN A 428 22.95 10.53 -15.21
C ASN A 428 22.52 10.06 -13.80
N GLY A 429 21.80 8.94 -13.70
CA GLY A 429 21.28 8.34 -12.46
C GLY A 429 19.92 8.88 -12.00
N GLU A 430 19.25 9.71 -12.79
CA GLU A 430 17.80 9.99 -12.66
C GLU A 430 17.04 9.10 -13.65
N TYR A 431 15.85 8.66 -13.26
CA TYR A 431 14.98 7.86 -14.10
C TYR A 431 13.85 8.76 -14.63
N GLU A 432 14.17 9.55 -15.65
CA GLU A 432 13.28 10.57 -16.20
C GLU A 432 12.11 10.01 -17.00
N SER A 433 12.12 8.71 -17.33
CA SER A 433 11.06 8.06 -18.12
C SER A 433 10.39 6.92 -17.36
N HIS A 434 9.06 7.01 -17.28
CA HIS A 434 8.18 6.00 -16.71
C HIS A 434 7.49 5.27 -17.87
N LEU A 435 7.98 4.07 -18.20
CA LEU A 435 7.38 3.22 -19.22
C LEU A 435 6.26 2.36 -18.60
N ASN A 436 5.14 2.26 -19.30
CA ASN A 436 4.08 1.31 -18.97
C ASN A 436 4.54 -0.10 -19.37
N PHE A 437 5.06 -0.88 -18.42
CA PHE A 437 5.45 -2.25 -18.70
C PHE A 437 4.22 -3.16 -18.79
N CYS A 438 3.29 -3.03 -17.84
CA CYS A 438 2.04 -3.78 -17.87
C CYS A 438 0.93 -3.06 -17.08
N SER A 439 -0.19 -2.83 -17.74
CA SER A 439 -1.42 -2.27 -17.16
C SER A 439 -2.66 -3.11 -17.49
N GLU A 440 -2.51 -4.33 -18.02
CA GLU A 440 -3.62 -5.14 -18.57
C GLU A 440 -4.61 -5.65 -17.50
N PHE A 441 -4.21 -5.69 -16.23
CA PHE A 441 -5.13 -5.96 -15.12
C PHE A 441 -5.88 -4.70 -14.70
N THR A 442 -7.06 -4.89 -14.09
CA THR A 442 -7.89 -3.78 -13.65
C THR A 442 -7.36 -3.07 -12.40
N GLN A 443 -7.81 -1.85 -12.19
CA GLN A 443 -7.69 -1.13 -10.93
C GLN A 443 -9.05 -0.49 -10.66
N SER A 444 -9.59 -0.64 -9.45
CA SER A 444 -10.78 0.09 -9.02
C SER A 444 -10.41 1.41 -8.33
N ALA A 445 -11.41 2.26 -8.14
CA ALA A 445 -11.27 3.49 -7.35
C ALA A 445 -11.32 3.24 -5.83
N GLU A 446 -11.44 1.98 -5.38
CA GLU A 446 -11.42 1.65 -3.95
C GLU A 446 -10.11 2.14 -3.32
N THR A 447 -10.20 2.97 -2.28
CA THR A 447 -9.01 3.56 -1.64
C THR A 447 -8.15 2.52 -0.92
N ARG A 448 -8.69 1.31 -0.66
CA ARG A 448 -7.97 0.20 -0.03
C ARG A 448 -7.55 -0.93 -0.97
N GLU A 449 -7.69 -0.73 -2.27
CA GLU A 449 -7.05 -1.59 -3.27
C GLU A 449 -5.63 -1.09 -3.55
N PHE A 450 -4.73 -1.33 -2.60
CA PHE A 450 -3.32 -1.01 -2.76
C PHE A 450 -2.63 -1.96 -3.75
N ALA A 451 -1.51 -1.50 -4.31
CA ALA A 451 -0.57 -2.32 -5.07
C ALA A 451 0.28 -3.20 -4.13
N MET A 452 -0.39 -4.08 -3.38
CA MET A 452 0.12 -4.73 -2.16
C MET A 452 1.53 -5.32 -2.30
N ASP A 453 1.75 -6.14 -3.33
CA ASP A 453 3.04 -6.76 -3.55
C ASP A 453 3.32 -7.13 -5.00
N MET A 454 4.60 -7.26 -5.29
CA MET A 454 5.14 -7.82 -6.52
C MET A 454 6.42 -8.59 -6.18
N VAL A 455 6.51 -9.84 -6.63
CA VAL A 455 7.72 -10.68 -6.53
C VAL A 455 8.10 -11.19 -7.91
N MET A 456 9.40 -11.36 -8.14
CA MET A 456 9.94 -11.87 -9.40
C MET A 456 10.18 -13.37 -9.33
N ALA A 457 9.66 -14.10 -10.31
CA ALA A 457 9.87 -15.54 -10.44
C ALA A 457 11.24 -15.87 -11.07
N ASN A 458 11.62 -17.14 -11.07
CA ASN A 458 12.91 -17.60 -11.60
C ASN A 458 13.09 -17.33 -13.10
N ASP A 459 12.02 -17.33 -13.89
CA ASP A 459 12.02 -16.99 -15.32
C ASP A 459 12.03 -15.46 -15.57
N GLY A 460 11.94 -14.66 -14.51
CA GLY A 460 11.84 -13.20 -14.55
C GLY A 460 10.46 -12.67 -14.92
N SER A 461 9.43 -13.51 -14.89
CA SER A 461 8.03 -13.07 -14.80
C SER A 461 7.75 -12.45 -13.43
N PHE A 462 6.58 -11.83 -13.27
CA PHE A 462 6.15 -11.27 -11.99
C PHE A 462 4.89 -11.95 -11.49
N TYR A 463 4.77 -12.10 -10.17
CA TYR A 463 3.49 -12.28 -9.50
C TYR A 463 3.15 -10.99 -8.77
N ILE A 464 1.91 -10.50 -8.93
CA ILE A 464 1.41 -9.31 -8.25
C ILE A 464 0.21 -9.64 -7.36
N ALA A 465 0.10 -8.95 -6.24
CA ALA A 465 -0.98 -9.08 -5.28
C ALA A 465 -1.78 -7.77 -5.20
N LYS A 466 -3.12 -7.87 -5.28
CA LYS A 466 -4.02 -6.72 -5.19
C LYS A 466 -4.88 -6.78 -3.93
N GLY A 467 -5.05 -5.64 -3.26
CA GLY A 467 -5.88 -5.54 -2.05
C GLY A 467 -7.33 -5.97 -2.31
N GLY A 468 -7.91 -6.74 -1.40
CA GLY A 468 -9.25 -7.31 -1.51
C GLY A 468 -10.35 -6.58 -0.75
N GLN A 469 -10.00 -5.73 0.22
CA GLN A 469 -11.00 -4.96 0.97
C GLN A 469 -11.76 -4.01 0.04
N GLN A 470 -13.09 -4.12 0.06
CA GLN A 470 -13.99 -3.34 -0.78
C GLN A 470 -15.19 -2.90 0.06
N LEU A 471 -15.42 -1.59 0.13
CA LEU A 471 -16.50 -0.98 0.90
C LEU A 471 -17.68 -0.57 0.01
N THR A 472 -17.40 -0.05 -1.19
CA THR A 472 -18.45 0.55 -2.04
C THR A 472 -18.93 -0.40 -3.14
N TYR A 473 -18.03 -0.86 -4.01
CA TYR A 473 -18.36 -1.70 -5.17
C TYR A 473 -17.40 -2.88 -5.28
N GLN A 474 -17.88 -3.99 -5.83
CA GLN A 474 -17.03 -5.13 -6.15
C GLN A 474 -16.29 -4.89 -7.47
N GLY A 475 -14.96 -4.77 -7.45
CA GLY A 475 -14.13 -4.68 -8.65
C GLY A 475 -13.74 -6.04 -9.23
N ILE A 476 -13.01 -6.04 -10.35
CA ILE A 476 -12.71 -7.25 -11.12
C ILE A 476 -11.56 -8.06 -10.49
N ASP A 477 -10.44 -7.40 -10.17
CA ASP A 477 -9.21 -8.05 -9.71
C ASP A 477 -8.85 -7.78 -8.24
N ASN A 478 -9.77 -7.19 -7.47
CA ASN A 478 -9.61 -7.02 -6.03
C ASN A 478 -9.43 -8.38 -5.34
N GLY A 479 -8.45 -8.47 -4.43
CA GLY A 479 -8.21 -9.67 -3.63
C GLY A 479 -7.69 -10.85 -4.42
N LYS A 480 -7.06 -10.58 -5.57
CA LYS A 480 -6.43 -11.57 -6.43
C LYS A 480 -4.91 -11.50 -6.39
N VAL A 481 -4.30 -12.63 -6.72
CA VAL A 481 -2.91 -12.71 -7.15
C VAL A 481 -2.90 -13.05 -8.63
N LEU A 482 -2.10 -12.30 -9.40
CA LEU A 482 -2.00 -12.40 -10.84
C LEU A 482 -0.55 -12.72 -11.23
N HIS A 483 -0.37 -13.56 -12.24
CA HIS A 483 0.91 -13.75 -12.92
C HIS A 483 0.98 -12.79 -14.11
N VAL A 484 2.13 -12.17 -14.30
CA VAL A 484 2.44 -11.28 -15.43
C VAL A 484 3.65 -11.87 -16.14
N SER A 485 3.50 -12.17 -17.43
CA SER A 485 4.57 -12.76 -18.22
C SER A 485 5.83 -11.89 -18.24
N ARG A 486 6.98 -12.50 -18.52
CA ARG A 486 8.28 -11.80 -18.56
C ARG A 486 8.27 -10.57 -19.48
N ASP A 487 7.54 -10.61 -20.58
CA ASP A 487 7.40 -9.51 -21.54
C ASP A 487 6.25 -8.53 -21.22
N GLY A 488 5.46 -8.79 -20.17
CA GLY A 488 4.35 -7.95 -19.73
C GLY A 488 3.11 -8.03 -20.61
N THR A 489 3.06 -8.97 -21.57
CA THR A 489 1.96 -9.03 -22.55
C THR A 489 0.78 -9.90 -22.12
N LEU A 490 0.98 -10.84 -21.20
CA LEU A 490 -0.02 -11.77 -20.68
C LEU A 490 -0.18 -11.57 -19.17
N VAL A 491 -1.44 -11.56 -18.71
CA VAL A 491 -1.80 -11.52 -17.30
C VAL A 491 -2.81 -12.62 -17.00
N GLU A 492 -2.50 -13.46 -16.01
CA GLU A 492 -3.30 -14.64 -15.66
C GLU A 492 -3.68 -14.64 -14.18
N GLU A 493 -4.90 -15.09 -13.87
CA GLU A 493 -5.36 -15.26 -12.49
C GLU A 493 -4.71 -16.48 -11.86
N VAL A 494 -4.00 -16.29 -10.75
CA VAL A 494 -3.38 -17.38 -9.96
C VAL A 494 -4.29 -17.76 -8.80
N ALA A 495 -4.70 -16.78 -7.99
CA ALA A 495 -5.46 -17.02 -6.77
C ALA A 495 -6.48 -15.92 -6.52
N ILE A 496 -7.59 -16.26 -5.83
CA ILE A 496 -8.65 -15.31 -5.46
C ILE A 496 -9.02 -15.41 -3.97
N GLY A 497 -9.74 -14.41 -3.47
CA GLY A 497 -10.27 -14.37 -2.11
C GLY A 497 -9.19 -14.17 -1.06
N LEU A 498 -8.29 -13.21 -1.30
CA LEU A 498 -7.34 -12.69 -0.32
C LEU A 498 -7.77 -11.29 0.14
N ARG A 499 -7.49 -10.93 1.39
CA ARG A 499 -7.93 -9.65 1.99
C ARG A 499 -6.94 -8.52 1.75
N GLN A 500 -5.71 -8.65 2.25
CA GLN A 500 -4.60 -7.71 2.06
C GLN A 500 -3.28 -8.49 1.98
N PRO A 501 -3.06 -9.26 0.89
CA PRO A 501 -1.96 -10.21 0.82
C PRO A 501 -0.60 -9.56 0.51
N PHE A 502 0.46 -10.00 1.19
CA PHE A 502 1.85 -9.78 0.74
C PHE A 502 2.48 -11.08 0.29
N LEU A 503 3.28 -11.01 -0.77
CA LEU A 503 3.82 -12.18 -1.44
C LEU A 503 5.18 -12.57 -0.90
N GLY A 504 5.45 -13.87 -0.90
CA GLY A 504 6.76 -14.46 -0.70
C GLY A 504 7.06 -15.41 -1.84
N TYR A 505 8.31 -15.47 -2.28
CA TYR A 505 8.72 -16.38 -3.33
C TYR A 505 10.01 -17.10 -2.97
N SER A 506 9.98 -18.43 -3.02
CA SER A 506 11.15 -19.27 -2.80
C SER A 506 11.75 -19.66 -4.15
N LYS A 507 12.90 -19.08 -4.49
CA LYS A 507 13.62 -19.44 -5.74
C LYS A 507 14.03 -20.91 -5.77
N LYS A 508 14.42 -21.46 -4.62
CA LYS A 508 14.88 -22.85 -4.46
C LYS A 508 13.81 -23.87 -4.83
N TRP A 509 12.55 -23.56 -4.53
CA TRP A 509 11.43 -24.49 -4.69
C TRP A 509 10.39 -24.04 -5.71
N ASP A 510 10.62 -22.90 -6.38
CA ASP A 510 9.67 -22.25 -7.28
C ASP A 510 8.27 -22.15 -6.65
N MET A 511 8.24 -21.62 -5.42
CA MET A 511 7.04 -21.66 -4.58
C MET A 511 6.59 -20.27 -4.19
N LEU A 512 5.33 -19.97 -4.51
CA LEU A 512 4.66 -18.72 -4.17
C LEU A 512 3.84 -18.87 -2.88
N THR A 513 4.08 -17.98 -1.91
CA THR A 513 3.34 -17.91 -0.66
C THR A 513 2.69 -16.54 -0.49
N ALA A 514 1.68 -16.45 0.37
CA ALA A 514 1.07 -15.18 0.76
C ALA A 514 0.85 -15.12 2.28
N SER A 515 1.20 -13.98 2.87
CA SER A 515 0.61 -13.55 4.13
C SER A 515 -0.78 -12.99 3.85
N ASP A 516 -1.60 -12.89 4.88
CA ASP A 516 -2.84 -12.12 4.82
C ASP A 516 -3.20 -11.63 6.22
N GLN A 517 -4.35 -11.00 6.38
CA GLN A 517 -4.84 -10.48 7.65
C GLN A 517 -6.19 -11.07 8.02
N GLN A 518 -6.41 -11.22 9.33
CA GLN A 518 -7.74 -11.53 9.88
C GLN A 518 -8.82 -10.56 9.34
N GLY A 519 -10.01 -11.07 9.09
CA GLY A 519 -11.15 -10.26 8.66
C GLY A 519 -12.39 -11.11 8.39
N HIS A 520 -13.27 -10.62 7.51
CA HIS A 520 -14.45 -11.38 7.09
C HIS A 520 -14.02 -12.69 6.43
N TRP A 521 -14.53 -13.81 6.94
CA TRP A 521 -14.23 -15.18 6.48
C TRP A 521 -12.78 -15.65 6.66
N ILE A 522 -11.89 -14.78 7.15
CA ILE A 522 -10.51 -15.08 7.51
C ILE A 522 -10.40 -15.09 9.04
N PRO A 523 -10.44 -16.27 9.68
CA PRO A 523 -10.61 -16.39 11.13
C PRO A 523 -9.43 -15.87 11.94
N SER A 524 -8.21 -16.07 11.46
CA SER A 524 -6.96 -15.57 12.05
C SER A 524 -5.95 -15.24 10.96
N THR A 525 -4.78 -14.73 11.33
CA THR A 525 -3.73 -14.38 10.36
C THR A 525 -3.13 -15.64 9.73
N PRO A 526 -3.15 -15.83 8.40
CA PRO A 526 -2.66 -17.05 7.75
C PRO A 526 -1.26 -16.92 7.13
N VAL A 527 -0.66 -18.08 6.85
CA VAL A 527 0.36 -18.28 5.82
C VAL A 527 -0.21 -19.19 4.72
N HIS A 528 -0.42 -18.67 3.53
CA HIS A 528 -0.93 -19.41 2.38
C HIS A 528 0.19 -19.95 1.48
N TRP A 529 -0.01 -21.14 0.93
CA TRP A 529 0.67 -21.61 -0.28
C TRP A 529 -0.23 -21.34 -1.48
N LEU A 530 0.21 -20.43 -2.36
CA LEU A 530 -0.57 -20.00 -3.52
C LEU A 530 -0.43 -21.00 -4.66
N ARG A 531 -1.56 -21.42 -5.22
CA ARG A 531 -1.64 -22.36 -6.34
C ARG A 531 -2.73 -21.93 -7.31
N ASP A 532 -2.49 -22.21 -8.58
CA ASP A 532 -3.33 -21.75 -9.68
C ASP A 532 -4.78 -22.18 -9.53
N GLY A 533 -5.67 -21.23 -9.77
CA GLY A 533 -7.12 -21.42 -9.79
C GLY A 533 -7.77 -21.55 -8.41
N LEU A 534 -7.04 -21.46 -7.30
CA LEU A 534 -7.60 -21.68 -5.96
C LEU A 534 -8.17 -20.41 -5.30
N HIS A 535 -9.02 -20.62 -4.28
CA HIS A 535 -9.72 -19.58 -3.51
C HIS A 535 -9.33 -19.65 -2.03
N TYR A 536 -8.94 -18.53 -1.41
CA TYR A 536 -8.37 -18.48 -0.06
C TYR A 536 -9.32 -17.94 1.02
N GLY A 537 -10.57 -17.67 0.65
CA GLY A 537 -11.71 -17.59 1.56
C GLY A 537 -12.16 -16.19 1.94
N PHE A 538 -11.38 -15.13 1.75
CA PHE A 538 -11.82 -13.77 2.07
C PHE A 538 -12.97 -13.35 1.16
N ARG A 539 -14.00 -12.74 1.76
CA ARG A 539 -15.14 -12.14 1.03
C ARG A 539 -15.39 -10.74 1.54
N SER A 540 -15.50 -9.79 0.61
CA SER A 540 -15.70 -8.38 0.95
C SER A 540 -17.16 -8.07 1.29
N SER A 541 -17.40 -6.97 2.02
CA SER A 541 -18.75 -6.49 2.30
C SER A 541 -19.48 -5.96 1.06
N ALA A 542 -18.74 -5.53 0.02
CA ALA A 542 -19.30 -5.05 -1.24
C ALA A 542 -19.58 -6.18 -2.25
N GLU A 543 -19.27 -7.43 -1.91
CA GLU A 543 -19.45 -8.58 -2.79
C GLU A 543 -20.92 -8.73 -3.22
N VAL A 544 -21.16 -8.60 -4.52
CA VAL A 544 -22.46 -8.85 -5.15
C VAL A 544 -22.55 -10.26 -5.73
N GLN A 545 -21.39 -10.87 -6.04
CA GLN A 545 -21.30 -12.23 -6.55
C GLN A 545 -20.25 -13.02 -5.78
N ALA A 546 -20.71 -14.03 -5.04
CA ALA A 546 -19.84 -14.93 -4.29
C ALA A 546 -19.06 -15.90 -5.20
N PRO A 547 -17.78 -16.19 -4.90
CA PRO A 547 -17.02 -17.22 -5.60
C PRO A 547 -17.67 -18.61 -5.46
N LYS A 548 -17.64 -19.39 -6.55
CA LYS A 548 -18.11 -20.79 -6.57
C LYS A 548 -16.99 -21.82 -6.32
N LYS A 549 -15.84 -21.37 -5.82
CA LYS A 549 -14.65 -22.20 -5.59
C LYS A 549 -14.54 -22.59 -4.11
N GLU A 550 -14.16 -23.83 -3.84
CA GLU A 550 -13.87 -24.29 -2.48
C GLU A 550 -12.74 -23.49 -1.83
N ILE A 551 -12.87 -23.26 -0.52
CA ILE A 551 -11.87 -22.53 0.25
C ILE A 551 -10.67 -23.44 0.49
N THR A 552 -9.49 -22.94 0.17
CA THR A 552 -8.21 -23.57 0.41
C THR A 552 -7.68 -23.15 1.78
N GLU A 553 -7.38 -24.12 2.62
CA GLU A 553 -6.80 -23.87 3.94
C GLU A 553 -5.33 -23.39 3.84
N PRO A 554 -4.88 -22.51 4.75
CA PRO A 554 -3.49 -22.07 4.81
C PRO A 554 -2.58 -23.20 5.32
N LEU A 555 -1.27 -23.06 5.11
CA LEU A 555 -0.28 -23.95 5.73
C LEU A 555 -0.31 -23.86 7.26
N VAL A 556 -0.53 -22.66 7.79
CA VAL A 556 -0.63 -22.43 9.23
C VAL A 556 -1.50 -21.20 9.52
N TRP A 557 -2.31 -21.31 10.55
CA TRP A 557 -2.94 -20.18 11.22
C TRP A 557 -2.00 -19.65 12.31
N ILE A 558 -1.85 -18.34 12.37
CA ILE A 558 -1.11 -17.65 13.41
C ILE A 558 -2.14 -16.94 14.29
N PRO A 559 -2.15 -17.16 15.62
CA PRO A 559 -3.13 -16.52 16.48
C PRO A 559 -3.02 -15.01 16.40
N HIS A 560 -4.15 -14.32 16.32
CA HIS A 560 -4.21 -12.85 16.19
C HIS A 560 -3.36 -12.11 17.24
N ARG A 561 -3.33 -12.58 18.49
CA ARG A 561 -2.51 -12.01 19.58
C ARG A 561 -0.99 -12.07 19.33
N ILE A 562 -0.55 -12.93 18.42
CA ILE A 562 0.86 -13.14 18.06
C ILE A 562 1.22 -12.26 16.87
N VAL A 563 0.40 -12.30 15.82
CA VAL A 563 0.49 -11.45 14.62
C VAL A 563 -0.87 -10.83 14.36
N HIS A 564 -1.00 -9.53 14.66
CA HIS A 564 -2.29 -8.84 14.54
C HIS A 564 -2.53 -8.35 13.12
N SER A 565 -1.47 -7.94 12.42
CA SER A 565 -1.56 -7.40 11.06
C SER A 565 -0.43 -7.95 10.20
N GLY A 566 -0.69 -9.10 9.55
CA GLY A 566 0.25 -9.69 8.61
C GLY A 566 0.68 -8.75 7.50
N ALA A 567 1.99 -8.66 7.27
CA ALA A 567 2.64 -7.83 6.27
C ALA A 567 3.56 -8.68 5.38
N GLY A 568 4.66 -8.13 4.87
CA GLY A 568 5.63 -8.83 4.04
C GLY A 568 6.17 -10.14 4.63
N GLN A 569 6.76 -10.94 3.75
CA GLN A 569 7.47 -12.16 4.09
C GLN A 569 8.69 -12.29 3.18
N ILE A 570 9.70 -13.03 3.64
CA ILE A 570 10.93 -13.26 2.88
C ILE A 570 11.44 -14.67 3.12
N TRP A 571 11.87 -15.32 2.05
CA TRP A 571 12.65 -16.55 2.11
C TRP A 571 14.12 -16.17 2.20
N LEU A 572 14.74 -16.44 3.35
CA LEU A 572 16.15 -16.12 3.54
C LEU A 572 17.05 -17.13 2.82
N ASP A 573 18.14 -16.63 2.26
CA ASP A 573 19.20 -17.46 1.68
C ASP A 573 19.72 -18.51 2.66
N GLU A 574 20.26 -19.61 2.14
CA GLU A 574 20.81 -20.74 2.90
C GLU A 574 22.03 -20.38 3.78
N SER A 575 22.56 -19.16 3.65
CA SER A 575 23.70 -18.65 4.41
C SER A 575 23.54 -17.19 4.81
N GLY A 576 24.51 -16.67 5.59
CA GLY A 576 24.67 -15.25 5.86
C GLY A 576 23.81 -14.68 7.00
N MET A 577 22.70 -15.32 7.34
CA MET A 577 21.79 -14.91 8.42
C MET A 577 21.93 -15.74 9.69
N GLY A 578 23.05 -16.45 9.86
CA GLY A 578 23.28 -17.30 11.04
C GLY A 578 22.17 -18.33 11.21
N ASN A 579 21.56 -18.36 12.39
CA ASN A 579 20.51 -19.30 12.78
C ASN A 579 19.13 -19.06 12.12
N LEU A 580 18.99 -18.00 11.31
CA LEU A 580 17.79 -17.77 10.48
C LEU A 580 17.98 -18.16 9.00
N SER A 581 19.19 -18.54 8.60
CA SER A 581 19.47 -18.89 7.20
C SER A 581 18.56 -20.04 6.72
N GLY A 582 18.05 -19.94 5.49
CA GLY A 582 17.16 -20.92 4.86
C GLY A 582 15.71 -20.90 5.38
N GLN A 583 15.37 -20.03 6.34
CA GLN A 583 14.02 -19.94 6.90
C GLN A 583 13.16 -18.93 6.14
N MET A 584 11.85 -19.16 6.13
CA MET A 584 10.90 -18.11 5.79
C MET A 584 10.62 -17.26 7.02
N VAL A 585 10.78 -15.95 6.89
CA VAL A 585 10.49 -14.95 7.93
C VAL A 585 9.26 -14.14 7.51
N TYR A 586 8.36 -13.95 8.46
CA TYR A 586 7.08 -13.27 8.27
C TYR A 586 6.99 -12.05 9.20
N LEU A 587 6.42 -10.94 8.73
CA LEU A 587 6.40 -9.65 9.42
C LEU A 587 4.99 -9.34 9.99
N ASP A 588 4.95 -8.82 11.23
CA ASP A 588 3.77 -8.16 11.81
C ASP A 588 3.92 -6.64 11.72
N HIS A 589 2.95 -5.97 11.10
CA HIS A 589 2.91 -4.52 10.99
C HIS A 589 2.42 -3.85 12.29
N TYR A 590 1.50 -4.49 13.00
CA TYR A 590 0.84 -3.90 14.16
C TYR A 590 1.84 -3.72 15.29
N ARG A 591 2.39 -4.83 15.77
CA ARG A 591 3.49 -4.87 16.71
C ARG A 591 4.70 -5.31 15.91
N PRO A 592 5.56 -4.37 15.47
CA PRO A 592 6.75 -4.68 14.69
C PRO A 592 7.49 -5.89 15.27
N ARG A 593 7.39 -7.01 14.56
CA ARG A 593 7.88 -8.33 15.01
C ARG A 593 8.13 -9.19 13.79
N LEU A 594 9.10 -10.08 13.95
CA LEU A 594 9.36 -11.18 13.04
C LEU A 594 8.87 -12.51 13.64
N VAL A 595 8.38 -13.39 12.78
CA VAL A 595 8.10 -14.79 13.12
C VAL A 595 8.76 -15.71 12.09
N SER A 596 9.40 -16.78 12.54
CA SER A 596 9.92 -17.83 11.65
C SER A 596 8.82 -18.83 11.32
N VAL A 597 8.76 -19.26 10.08
CA VAL A 597 7.80 -20.26 9.59
C VAL A 597 8.54 -21.53 9.17
N PHE A 598 8.15 -22.65 9.77
CA PHE A 598 8.74 -23.97 9.56
C PHE A 598 7.75 -24.88 8.86
N MET A 599 7.98 -25.09 7.57
CA MET A 599 7.16 -26.00 6.77
C MET A 599 7.51 -27.46 7.06
N ASP A 600 6.50 -28.32 7.07
CA ASP A 600 6.64 -29.71 7.46
C ASP A 600 7.42 -30.54 6.41
N GLN A 601 7.09 -30.48 5.13
CA GLN A 601 7.71 -31.34 4.12
C GLN A 601 7.95 -30.56 2.83
N MET A 602 9.19 -30.10 2.63
CA MET A 602 9.57 -29.47 1.37
C MET A 602 9.91 -30.54 0.30
N PRO A 603 9.61 -30.30 -0.99
CA PRO A 603 9.06 -29.08 -1.58
C PRO A 603 7.53 -28.94 -1.55
N SER A 604 6.80 -29.93 -1.03
CA SER A 604 5.33 -29.97 -1.10
C SER A 604 4.71 -29.92 0.31
N PRO A 605 4.81 -28.79 1.01
CA PRO A 605 4.36 -28.69 2.39
C PRO A 605 2.85 -28.86 2.48
N ARG A 606 2.40 -29.48 3.55
CA ARG A 606 0.96 -29.65 3.84
C ARG A 606 0.52 -28.81 5.03
N GLN A 607 1.44 -28.48 5.91
CA GLN A 607 1.21 -27.63 7.07
C GLN A 607 2.52 -26.97 7.51
N ALA A 608 2.42 -26.05 8.46
CA ALA A 608 3.59 -25.41 9.04
C ALA A 608 3.44 -25.16 10.55
N ALA A 609 4.56 -24.83 11.16
CA ALA A 609 4.65 -24.28 12.50
C ALA A 609 5.23 -22.87 12.45
N VAL A 610 4.91 -22.02 13.42
CA VAL A 610 5.52 -20.69 13.56
C VAL A 610 6.10 -20.48 14.96
N VAL A 611 7.23 -19.77 15.01
CA VAL A 611 7.91 -19.38 16.26
C VAL A 611 8.12 -17.86 16.23
N PRO A 612 7.57 -17.12 17.21
CA PRO A 612 7.86 -15.69 17.33
C PRO A 612 9.33 -15.44 17.64
N LEU A 613 9.95 -14.51 16.93
CA LEU A 613 11.34 -14.11 17.16
C LEU A 613 11.40 -13.01 18.23
N PRO A 614 12.41 -13.01 19.11
CA PRO A 614 12.47 -12.13 20.29
C PRO A 614 12.96 -10.70 19.95
N PHE A 615 12.87 -10.30 18.69
CA PHE A 615 13.32 -8.98 18.24
C PHE A 615 12.24 -7.92 18.47
N LYS A 616 12.69 -6.71 18.80
CA LYS A 616 11.86 -5.51 19.00
C LYS A 616 12.29 -4.47 17.99
N PHE A 617 11.31 -3.86 17.32
CA PHE A 617 11.56 -2.80 16.36
C PHE A 617 10.73 -1.57 16.73
N ASP A 618 11.33 -0.42 16.52
CA ASP A 618 10.71 0.90 16.72
C ASP A 618 10.03 1.41 15.44
N ILE A 619 10.34 0.80 14.29
CA ILE A 619 9.76 1.15 12.99
C ILE A 619 8.57 0.23 12.64
N PRO A 620 7.56 0.72 11.90
CA PRO A 620 6.54 -0.13 11.28
C PRO A 620 7.17 -1.08 10.27
N MET A 621 6.60 -2.28 10.10
CA MET A 621 7.11 -3.27 9.15
C MET A 621 6.13 -3.51 8.00
N LEU A 622 6.63 -3.42 6.77
CA LEU A 622 5.88 -3.72 5.54
C LEU A 622 6.64 -4.66 4.61
N LYS A 623 7.95 -4.46 4.43
CA LYS A 623 8.79 -5.21 3.49
C LYS A 623 10.14 -5.57 4.07
N ALA A 624 10.73 -6.62 3.50
CA ALA A 624 12.06 -7.11 3.82
C ALA A 624 12.82 -7.46 2.54
N VAL A 625 14.13 -7.20 2.50
CA VAL A 625 15.06 -7.64 1.43
C VAL A 625 16.41 -8.03 2.01
N GLN A 626 17.15 -8.93 1.35
CA GLN A 626 18.53 -9.24 1.70
C GLN A 626 19.51 -8.49 0.80
N HIS A 627 20.60 -8.02 1.40
CA HIS A 627 21.71 -7.43 0.65
C HIS A 627 22.45 -8.52 -0.16
N PRO A 628 22.77 -8.31 -1.45
CA PRO A 628 23.31 -9.37 -2.31
C PRO A 628 24.69 -9.90 -1.89
N GLU A 629 25.61 -9.04 -1.43
CA GLU A 629 26.94 -9.47 -0.94
C GLU A 629 26.91 -9.95 0.53
N SER A 630 26.47 -9.10 1.46
CA SER A 630 26.51 -9.41 2.90
C SER A 630 25.41 -10.37 3.39
N GLN A 631 24.35 -10.56 2.61
CA GLN A 631 23.15 -11.34 2.97
C GLN A 631 22.40 -10.83 4.22
N HIS A 632 22.80 -9.69 4.79
CA HIS A 632 22.10 -9.07 5.90
C HIS A 632 20.68 -8.66 5.50
N LEU A 633 19.76 -8.75 6.46
CA LEU A 633 18.35 -8.47 6.26
C LEU A 633 18.06 -6.99 6.48
N TYR A 634 17.39 -6.35 5.54
CA TYR A 634 16.92 -4.98 5.63
C TYR A 634 15.40 -4.98 5.67
N LEU A 635 14.82 -4.21 6.58
CA LEU A 635 13.39 -4.12 6.84
C LEU A 635 12.96 -2.67 6.70
N THR A 636 11.78 -2.43 6.12
CA THR A 636 11.21 -1.09 5.98
C THR A 636 9.72 -1.08 6.25
N GLY A 637 9.22 0.10 6.59
CA GLY A 637 7.80 0.41 6.56
C GLY A 637 7.53 1.82 7.04
N PHE A 638 6.26 2.21 6.97
CA PHE A 638 5.74 3.45 7.50
C PHE A 638 4.41 3.21 8.19
N LYS A 639 4.02 4.09 9.10
CA LYS A 639 2.80 3.97 9.88
C LYS A 639 1.62 4.21 8.97
N VAL A 640 0.79 3.18 8.86
CA VAL A 640 -0.64 3.36 8.63
C VAL A 640 -1.36 3.22 9.96
N TRP A 641 -2.69 3.23 9.95
CA TRP A 641 -3.47 3.09 11.18
C TRP A 641 -3.15 1.76 11.88
N GLY A 642 -3.24 1.76 13.21
CA GLY A 642 -3.12 0.56 14.03
C GLY A 642 -1.70 0.21 14.48
N SER A 643 -0.62 0.55 13.76
CA SER A 643 0.73 0.20 14.23
C SER A 643 1.09 0.86 15.56
N ASN A 644 1.67 0.09 16.47
CA ASN A 644 2.16 0.56 17.77
C ASN A 644 3.65 0.92 17.79
N ALA A 645 4.30 0.91 16.62
CA ALA A 645 5.66 1.40 16.45
C ALA A 645 5.81 2.80 17.07
N SER A 646 7.00 3.17 17.55
CA SER A 646 7.28 4.52 18.05
C SER A 646 7.57 5.47 16.88
N GLU A 647 8.33 5.02 15.89
CA GLU A 647 8.69 5.77 14.70
C GLU A 647 7.59 5.79 13.64
N TRP A 648 7.53 6.85 12.86
CA TRP A 648 6.52 7.00 11.81
C TRP A 648 6.87 6.27 10.51
N ALA A 649 8.16 6.12 10.21
CA ALA A 649 8.71 5.36 9.09
C ALA A 649 10.18 5.05 9.37
N GLY A 650 10.77 4.07 8.67
CA GLY A 650 12.20 3.83 8.79
C GLY A 650 12.71 2.62 8.03
N ILE A 651 14.03 2.45 8.09
CA ILE A 651 14.75 1.29 7.57
C ILE A 651 15.68 0.78 8.68
N VAL A 652 15.62 -0.53 8.94
CA VAL A 652 16.55 -1.19 9.87
C VAL A 652 17.26 -2.34 9.18
N ARG A 653 18.52 -2.54 9.57
CA ARG A 653 19.33 -3.70 9.19
C ARG A 653 19.45 -4.64 10.37
N LEU A 654 19.25 -5.93 10.12
CA LEU A 654 19.59 -7.02 11.02
C LEU A 654 20.76 -7.82 10.48
N ARG A 655 21.74 -8.07 11.33
CA ARG A 655 22.89 -8.93 11.01
C ARG A 655 23.25 -9.86 12.17
N PRO A 656 23.72 -11.09 11.89
CA PRO A 656 24.08 -12.03 12.94
C PRO A 656 25.31 -11.57 13.74
N THR A 657 25.37 -11.97 15.01
CA THR A 657 26.51 -11.76 15.91
C THR A 657 27.43 -12.98 15.99
N GLY A 658 26.95 -14.14 15.54
CA GLY A 658 27.59 -15.45 15.75
C GLY A 658 27.28 -16.09 17.12
N LYS A 659 26.53 -15.41 18.00
CA LYS A 659 26.03 -16.02 19.25
C LYS A 659 24.87 -16.98 18.96
N PRO A 660 24.69 -18.05 19.78
CA PRO A 660 23.58 -18.97 19.63
C PRO A 660 22.21 -18.30 19.76
N ALA A 661 21.23 -18.86 19.05
CA ALA A 661 19.82 -18.47 19.20
C ALA A 661 19.30 -18.73 20.62
N ASN A 662 18.53 -17.79 21.16
CA ASN A 662 17.74 -17.97 22.38
C ASN A 662 16.28 -18.39 22.10
N TYR A 663 16.02 -18.92 20.91
CA TYR A 663 14.71 -19.39 20.43
C TYR A 663 14.88 -20.64 19.57
N PRO A 664 13.79 -21.43 19.35
CA PRO A 664 13.82 -22.58 18.47
C PRO A 664 14.19 -22.20 17.03
N VAL A 665 15.17 -22.92 16.47
CA VAL A 665 15.59 -22.86 15.07
C VAL A 665 14.89 -23.89 14.20
N GLN A 666 14.03 -24.73 14.80
CA GLN A 666 13.09 -25.60 14.10
C GLN A 666 11.90 -25.89 15.01
N ALA A 667 10.71 -25.98 14.43
CA ALA A 667 9.51 -26.49 15.09
C ALA A 667 8.79 -27.46 14.15
N ARG A 668 8.34 -28.62 14.66
CA ARG A 668 7.58 -29.62 13.88
C ARG A 668 6.46 -30.23 14.71
N GLY A 669 5.27 -30.32 14.12
CA GLY A 669 4.16 -31.10 14.65
C GLY A 669 4.17 -32.50 14.06
N LEU A 670 3.98 -33.51 14.90
CA LEU A 670 4.08 -34.94 14.58
C LEU A 670 2.94 -35.72 15.24
N LYS A 671 2.69 -36.95 14.80
CA LYS A 671 1.55 -37.74 15.28
C LYS A 671 1.61 -38.11 16.77
N GLU A 672 2.77 -38.08 17.42
CA GLU A 672 2.91 -38.32 18.87
C GLU A 672 3.05 -37.01 19.68
N GLY A 673 3.22 -35.85 19.04
CA GLY A 673 3.49 -34.61 19.75
C GLY A 673 4.28 -33.56 18.97
N LEU A 674 5.04 -32.74 19.70
CA LEU A 674 5.63 -31.50 19.20
C LEU A 674 7.15 -31.51 19.39
N PHE A 675 7.90 -31.15 18.35
CA PHE A 675 9.36 -31.10 18.36
C PHE A 675 9.86 -29.67 18.23
N LEU A 676 10.80 -29.27 19.09
CA LEU A 676 11.56 -28.02 18.99
C LEU A 676 13.06 -28.31 18.93
N LYS A 677 13.77 -27.66 18.01
CA LYS A 677 15.24 -27.68 17.94
C LYS A 677 15.81 -26.32 18.28
N PHE A 678 16.90 -26.30 19.02
CA PHE A 678 17.64 -25.11 19.45
C PHE A 678 19.05 -25.12 18.84
N ASP A 679 19.67 -23.95 18.81
CA ASP A 679 21.02 -23.74 18.27
C ASP A 679 22.13 -24.10 19.27
N GLN A 680 21.75 -24.43 20.50
CA GLN A 680 22.66 -24.75 21.60
C GLN A 680 22.15 -25.95 22.42
N PRO A 681 23.05 -26.72 23.06
CA PRO A 681 22.65 -27.80 23.95
C PRO A 681 21.79 -27.29 25.11
N LEU A 682 20.81 -28.10 25.50
CA LEU A 682 19.87 -27.84 26.58
C LEU A 682 20.33 -28.49 27.89
N ASP A 683 19.92 -27.90 29.00
CA ASP A 683 20.03 -28.50 30.33
C ASP A 683 19.07 -29.69 30.43
N ALA A 684 19.60 -30.87 30.78
CA ALA A 684 18.84 -32.11 30.68
C ALA A 684 17.68 -32.21 31.69
N ASP A 685 17.89 -31.69 32.91
CA ASP A 685 16.87 -31.72 33.96
C ASP A 685 15.75 -30.72 33.65
N SER A 686 16.12 -29.54 33.15
CA SER A 686 15.15 -28.53 32.74
C SER A 686 14.36 -28.96 31.50
N ALA A 687 15.01 -29.46 30.45
CA ALA A 687 14.34 -29.77 29.18
C ALA A 687 13.48 -31.04 29.22
N GLN A 688 13.77 -31.99 30.12
CA GLN A 688 12.97 -33.21 30.25
C GLN A 688 11.82 -33.09 31.25
N ASN A 689 11.73 -31.99 32.00
CA ASN A 689 10.65 -31.77 32.95
C ASN A 689 9.36 -31.31 32.25
N PRO A 690 8.29 -32.13 32.21
CA PRO A 690 7.05 -31.76 31.54
C PRO A 690 6.36 -30.53 32.12
N ALA A 691 6.62 -30.18 33.39
CA ALA A 691 6.06 -28.99 34.03
C ALA A 691 6.60 -27.66 33.45
N HIS A 692 7.65 -27.71 32.63
CA HIS A 692 8.17 -26.55 31.90
C HIS A 692 7.49 -26.33 30.55
N TYR A 693 6.49 -27.13 30.23
CA TYR A 693 5.75 -27.08 28.99
C TYR A 693 4.25 -27.00 29.26
N ASN A 694 3.56 -26.22 28.44
CA ASN A 694 2.10 -26.18 28.42
C ASN A 694 1.64 -26.30 26.98
N VAL A 695 0.66 -27.17 26.75
CA VAL A 695 0.07 -27.37 25.43
C VAL A 695 -1.43 -27.16 25.50
N GLN A 696 -1.96 -26.39 24.56
CA GLN A 696 -3.40 -26.23 24.37
C GLN A 696 -3.76 -26.23 22.88
N ARG A 697 -5.00 -26.61 22.56
CA ARG A 697 -5.53 -26.66 21.19
C ARG A 697 -6.89 -25.98 21.06
N TRP A 698 -7.18 -25.48 19.87
CA TRP A 698 -8.48 -24.92 19.50
C TRP A 698 -8.66 -24.81 17.98
N ASN A 699 -9.91 -24.72 17.55
CA ASN A 699 -10.35 -24.40 16.21
C ASN A 699 -10.89 -22.97 16.12
N TYR A 700 -10.99 -22.50 14.88
CA TYR A 700 -11.65 -21.26 14.54
C TYR A 700 -12.91 -21.54 13.71
N GLN A 701 -13.89 -20.66 13.80
CA GLN A 701 -15.06 -20.64 12.92
C GLN A 701 -14.91 -19.61 11.81
N ARG A 702 -15.04 -20.04 10.56
CA ARG A 702 -15.15 -19.13 9.41
C ARG A 702 -16.58 -18.56 9.33
N SER A 703 -16.71 -17.24 9.29
CA SER A 703 -18.01 -16.58 9.15
C SER A 703 -17.87 -15.19 8.54
N ALA A 704 -19.01 -14.53 8.25
CA ALA A 704 -19.01 -13.12 7.84
C ALA A 704 -18.61 -12.15 8.97
N LYS A 705 -18.49 -12.59 10.23
CA LYS A 705 -17.96 -11.76 11.31
C LYS A 705 -16.48 -11.44 11.06
N TYR A 706 -15.98 -10.38 11.69
CA TYR A 706 -14.57 -10.03 11.58
C TYR A 706 -13.74 -10.93 12.50
N GLY A 707 -12.97 -11.84 11.92
CA GLY A 707 -12.18 -12.80 12.67
C GLY A 707 -13.03 -13.91 13.31
N SER A 708 -12.47 -14.56 14.33
CA SER A 708 -13.09 -15.69 15.02
C SER A 708 -12.67 -15.79 16.48
N GLY A 709 -13.57 -16.30 17.32
CA GLY A 709 -13.25 -16.73 18.68
C GLY A 709 -12.51 -18.06 18.68
N TYR A 710 -12.27 -18.63 19.87
CA TYR A 710 -11.69 -19.95 20.02
C TYR A 710 -12.77 -20.96 20.35
N TYR A 711 -12.70 -22.12 19.70
CA TYR A 711 -13.65 -23.22 19.87
C TYR A 711 -12.88 -24.52 20.08
N THR A 712 -13.39 -25.39 20.94
CA THR A 712 -12.88 -26.75 21.13
C THR A 712 -13.15 -27.62 19.90
N LEU A 713 -12.62 -28.86 19.86
CA LEU A 713 -12.95 -29.80 18.76
C LEU A 713 -14.45 -30.12 18.66
N ASP A 714 -15.18 -30.08 19.78
CA ASP A 714 -16.62 -30.30 19.85
C ASP A 714 -17.43 -29.00 19.60
N GLU A 715 -16.78 -27.96 19.07
CA GLU A 715 -17.35 -26.65 18.72
C GLU A 715 -17.85 -25.80 19.90
N GLU A 716 -17.61 -26.21 21.15
CA GLU A 716 -17.86 -25.39 22.34
C GLU A 716 -16.87 -24.23 22.44
N THR A 717 -17.31 -23.08 22.93
CA THR A 717 -16.45 -21.88 23.13
C THR A 717 -15.31 -22.17 24.11
N GLY A 718 -14.06 -21.94 23.69
CA GLY A 718 -12.88 -22.06 24.54
C GLY A 718 -11.69 -22.78 23.89
N THR A 719 -10.80 -23.27 24.75
CA THR A 719 -9.59 -24.04 24.39
C THR A 719 -9.53 -25.32 25.20
N GLU A 720 -8.82 -26.33 24.69
CA GLU A 720 -8.56 -27.58 25.40
C GLU A 720 -7.09 -27.65 25.84
N TRP A 721 -6.86 -27.89 27.13
CA TRP A 721 -5.52 -28.07 27.69
C TRP A 721 -5.10 -29.54 27.59
N MET A 722 -3.94 -29.77 27.01
CA MET A 722 -3.48 -31.11 26.65
C MET A 722 -2.58 -31.69 27.75
N GLY A 723 -2.86 -32.93 28.14
CA GLY A 723 -1.96 -33.69 29.00
C GLY A 723 -0.68 -34.07 28.28
N LEU A 724 0.43 -34.16 29.03
CA LEU A 724 1.73 -34.54 28.48
C LEU A 724 2.13 -35.93 28.99
N TYR A 725 2.63 -36.77 28.08
CA TYR A 725 3.24 -38.05 28.45
C TYR A 725 4.70 -37.89 28.91
N GLY A 726 5.39 -36.86 28.43
CA GLY A 726 6.78 -36.58 28.78
C GLY A 726 7.42 -35.55 27.85
N ALA A 727 8.62 -35.10 28.21
CA ALA A 727 9.50 -34.32 27.34
C ALA A 727 10.83 -35.07 27.22
N TYR A 728 11.28 -35.28 25.99
CA TYR A 728 12.39 -36.16 25.67
C TYR A 728 13.47 -35.41 24.92
N LEU A 729 14.69 -35.49 25.42
CA LEU A 729 15.83 -34.79 24.85
C LEU A 729 16.52 -35.68 23.80
N THR A 730 16.82 -35.10 22.65
CA THR A 730 17.63 -35.74 21.59
C THR A 730 19.05 -36.04 22.06
N ASP A 731 19.73 -36.95 21.36
CA ASP A 731 21.06 -37.44 21.74
C ASP A 731 22.11 -36.33 21.79
N ASP A 732 22.01 -35.33 20.89
CA ASP A 732 22.90 -34.16 20.83
C ASP A 732 22.51 -33.05 21.82
N ARG A 733 21.42 -33.24 22.57
CA ARG A 733 20.82 -32.31 23.52
C ARG A 733 20.34 -31.00 22.92
N ARG A 734 20.19 -30.88 21.59
CA ARG A 734 19.76 -29.64 20.93
C ARG A 734 18.29 -29.65 20.53
N GLY A 735 17.66 -30.81 20.49
CA GLY A 735 16.22 -30.97 20.26
C GLY A 735 15.49 -31.52 21.48
N VAL A 736 14.25 -31.08 21.67
CA VAL A 736 13.30 -31.63 22.64
C VAL A 736 12.00 -32.02 21.94
N PHE A 737 11.53 -33.23 22.22
CA PHE A 737 10.24 -33.75 21.80
C PHE A 737 9.27 -33.78 22.97
N VAL A 738 8.18 -33.04 22.88
CA VAL A 738 7.10 -32.99 23.88
C VAL A 738 5.98 -33.92 23.42
N ALA A 739 5.78 -34.99 24.17
CA ALA A 739 4.78 -36.02 23.88
C ALA A 739 3.40 -35.59 24.38
N VAL A 740 2.44 -35.46 23.47
CA VAL A 740 1.12 -34.87 23.76
C VAL A 740 0.05 -35.97 23.74
N ALA A 741 -0.86 -35.95 24.71
CA ALA A 741 -1.99 -36.86 24.75
C ALA A 741 -3.01 -36.52 23.67
N ASP A 742 -3.61 -37.54 23.02
CA ASP A 742 -4.66 -37.39 22.00
C ASP A 742 -4.38 -36.29 20.94
N PRO A 743 -3.26 -36.37 20.19
CA PRO A 743 -3.04 -35.46 19.08
C PRO A 743 -4.08 -35.73 17.98
N GLN A 744 -4.75 -34.67 17.54
CA GLN A 744 -5.80 -34.68 16.54
C GLN A 744 -5.54 -33.60 15.49
N THR A 745 -6.21 -33.68 14.34
CA THR A 745 -6.23 -32.56 13.39
C THR A 745 -6.92 -31.35 14.03
N VAL A 746 -6.28 -30.19 13.95
CA VAL A 746 -6.74 -28.97 14.61
C VAL A 746 -6.16 -27.75 13.91
N MET A 747 -6.93 -26.65 13.84
CA MET A 747 -6.45 -25.41 13.22
C MET A 747 -5.31 -24.80 14.01
N GLN A 748 -5.32 -24.94 15.34
CA GLN A 748 -4.31 -24.35 16.20
C GLN A 748 -3.95 -25.26 17.37
N MET A 749 -2.65 -25.54 17.49
CA MET A 749 -2.02 -26.06 18.70
C MET A 749 -0.93 -25.09 19.13
N GLU A 750 -0.86 -24.78 20.41
CA GLU A 750 0.16 -23.93 21.01
C GLU A 750 0.99 -24.75 21.99
N LEU A 751 2.31 -24.59 21.91
CA LEU A 751 3.27 -25.05 22.89
C LEU A 751 3.95 -23.85 23.52
N VAL A 752 3.79 -23.66 24.83
CA VAL A 752 4.59 -22.72 25.63
C VAL A 752 5.70 -23.51 26.31
N TYR A 753 6.92 -22.98 26.31
CA TYR A 753 8.07 -23.60 26.96
C TYR A 753 8.82 -22.58 27.81
N ARG A 754 9.41 -23.06 28.91
CA ARG A 754 10.34 -22.30 29.76
C ARG A 754 11.43 -23.22 30.31
N ILE A 755 12.53 -23.32 29.56
CA ILE A 755 13.62 -24.25 29.84
C ILE A 755 14.96 -23.54 29.92
N LYS A 756 16.03 -24.28 30.20
CA LYS A 756 17.39 -23.75 30.28
C LYS A 756 18.31 -24.34 29.21
N SER A 757 19.24 -23.51 28.72
CA SER A 757 20.41 -24.00 27.99
C SER A 757 21.36 -24.72 28.95
N GLN A 758 22.30 -25.51 28.42
CA GLN A 758 23.38 -26.10 29.23
C GLN A 758 24.20 -25.03 29.97
N SER A 759 24.29 -23.83 29.40
CA SER A 759 24.92 -22.65 30.00
C SER A 759 24.05 -21.93 31.05
N GLN A 760 22.88 -22.50 31.38
CA GLN A 760 21.89 -21.98 32.33
C GLN A 760 21.14 -20.71 31.87
N ASP A 761 21.22 -20.34 30.59
CA ASP A 761 20.41 -19.26 30.04
C ASP A 761 18.94 -19.70 29.99
N LEU A 762 18.03 -18.80 30.37
CA LEU A 762 16.60 -19.03 30.25
C LEU A 762 16.16 -18.94 28.78
N LEU A 763 15.52 -19.99 28.29
CA LEU A 763 14.90 -20.08 26.98
C LEU A 763 13.39 -20.20 27.19
N GLU A 764 12.65 -19.13 26.88
CA GLU A 764 11.21 -19.10 27.04
C GLU A 764 10.51 -18.48 25.84
N GLY A 765 9.34 -19.03 25.52
CA GLY A 765 8.56 -18.57 24.39
C GLY A 765 7.46 -19.56 24.03
N SER A 766 6.98 -19.46 22.80
CA SER A 766 5.92 -20.31 22.28
C SER A 766 6.16 -20.73 20.84
N ALA A 767 5.52 -21.82 20.45
CA ALA A 767 5.43 -22.31 19.08
C ALA A 767 3.97 -22.65 18.76
N TYR A 768 3.57 -22.39 17.53
CA TYR A 768 2.19 -22.51 17.07
C TYR A 768 2.13 -23.42 15.84
N PHE A 769 1.19 -24.36 15.83
CA PHE A 769 1.11 -25.40 14.82
C PHE A 769 -0.32 -25.49 14.27
N THR A 770 -0.44 -25.77 12.98
CA THR A 770 -1.69 -26.24 12.38
C THR A 770 -1.51 -27.71 11.99
N PHE A 771 -2.51 -28.55 12.30
CA PHE A 771 -2.53 -29.96 11.96
C PHE A 771 -3.67 -30.25 10.97
N HIS A 772 -3.35 -30.22 9.69
CA HIS A 772 -4.25 -30.73 8.64
C HIS A 772 -4.20 -32.25 8.53
N HIS A 773 -3.09 -32.83 9.00
CA HIS A 773 -2.87 -34.26 9.18
C HIS A 773 -1.87 -34.47 10.32
N LEU A 774 -1.65 -35.72 10.70
CA LEU A 774 -0.68 -36.12 11.74
C LEU A 774 0.51 -36.83 11.09
N PRO A 775 1.65 -36.15 10.85
CA PRO A 775 2.79 -36.76 10.19
C PRO A 775 3.42 -37.90 11.01
N GLU A 776 3.80 -38.98 10.33
CA GLU A 776 4.55 -40.09 10.91
C GLU A 776 5.92 -39.63 11.43
N THR A 777 6.30 -40.10 12.62
CA THR A 777 7.57 -39.70 13.24
C THR A 777 8.73 -40.55 12.76
N ASN A 778 9.74 -39.88 12.22
CA ASN A 778 11.06 -40.47 11.97
C ASN A 778 12.03 -40.05 13.09
N TRP A 779 12.09 -40.84 14.16
CA TRP A 779 12.92 -40.57 15.35
C TRP A 779 14.39 -40.31 15.02
N LYS A 780 14.96 -41.08 14.09
CA LYS A 780 16.35 -40.90 13.65
C LYS A 780 16.57 -39.55 12.97
N ALA A 781 15.63 -39.11 12.13
CA ALA A 781 15.72 -37.80 11.47
C ALA A 781 15.59 -36.63 12.46
N LEU A 782 14.97 -36.85 13.62
CA LEU A 782 14.89 -35.85 14.70
C LEU A 782 16.11 -35.83 15.62
N GLY A 783 17.02 -36.81 15.51
CA GLY A 783 18.22 -36.90 16.33
C GLY A 783 18.11 -37.82 17.56
N PHE A 784 17.21 -38.81 17.50
CA PHE A 784 17.17 -39.90 18.49
C PHE A 784 17.73 -41.20 17.89
N SER A 785 18.58 -41.91 18.62
CA SER A 785 19.07 -43.23 18.21
C SER A 785 17.96 -44.28 18.16
N GLU A 786 17.01 -44.17 19.09
CA GLU A 786 15.85 -45.05 19.27
C GLU A 786 14.60 -44.21 19.59
N ALA A 787 13.40 -44.79 19.50
CA ALA A 787 12.19 -44.08 19.91
C ALA A 787 12.27 -43.76 21.42
N PRO A 788 12.09 -42.50 21.85
CA PRO A 788 12.34 -42.10 23.24
C PRO A 788 11.21 -42.48 24.21
N MET A 789 10.11 -43.03 23.71
CA MET A 789 8.92 -43.37 24.48
C MET A 789 8.42 -44.77 24.16
N ASP A 790 7.83 -45.39 25.17
CA ASP A 790 7.06 -46.62 25.00
C ASP A 790 5.77 -46.37 24.21
N LYS A 791 5.17 -47.43 23.66
CA LYS A 791 3.89 -47.32 22.91
C LYS A 791 2.70 -46.88 23.77
N HIS A 792 2.81 -46.99 25.10
CA HIS A 792 1.75 -46.69 26.07
C HIS A 792 2.30 -45.96 27.31
N PRO A 793 2.78 -44.71 27.17
CA PRO A 793 3.32 -43.97 28.30
C PRO A 793 2.22 -43.55 29.28
N SER A 794 2.53 -43.50 30.58
CA SER A 794 1.64 -42.94 31.59
C SER A 794 1.62 -41.42 31.49
N LEU A 795 0.44 -40.80 31.64
CA LEU A 795 0.31 -39.35 31.64
C LEU A 795 1.05 -38.72 32.83
N ALA A 796 1.90 -37.73 32.59
CA ALA A 796 2.66 -37.05 33.64
C ALA A 796 1.81 -36.03 34.40
N SER A 797 0.99 -35.24 33.69
CA SER A 797 0.01 -34.30 34.24
C SER A 797 -0.89 -33.73 33.14
N ILE A 798 -2.07 -33.21 33.50
CA ILE A 798 -2.87 -32.31 32.67
C ILE A 798 -2.76 -30.92 33.29
N PRO A 799 -2.16 -29.93 32.61
CA PRO A 799 -2.17 -28.57 33.10
C PRO A 799 -3.61 -28.04 33.17
N SER A 800 -3.99 -27.44 34.30
CA SER A 800 -5.25 -26.71 34.41
C SER A 800 -5.05 -25.29 33.90
N GLY A 801 -5.78 -24.92 32.84
CA GLY A 801 -5.79 -23.56 32.32
C GLY A 801 -6.41 -22.52 33.27
N PRO A 802 -6.42 -21.24 32.87
CA PRO A 802 -7.15 -20.19 33.59
C PRO A 802 -8.62 -20.59 33.77
N THR A 803 -9.16 -20.38 34.98
CA THR A 803 -10.55 -20.73 35.29
C THR A 803 -11.48 -19.53 35.21
N ASP A 804 -12.75 -19.77 34.92
CA ASP A 804 -13.79 -18.74 34.92
C ASP A 804 -14.02 -18.09 36.30
N ASN A 805 -13.55 -18.72 37.37
CA ASN A 805 -13.64 -18.23 38.75
C ASN A 805 -12.34 -17.57 39.25
N GLY A 806 -11.43 -17.20 38.33
CA GLY A 806 -10.20 -16.46 38.65
C GLY A 806 -10.45 -15.07 39.27
N GLU A 807 -9.37 -14.41 39.70
CA GLU A 807 -9.42 -13.06 40.27
C GLU A 807 -10.10 -12.08 39.30
N ILE A 808 -10.97 -11.21 39.83
CA ILE A 808 -11.56 -10.09 39.11
C ILE A 808 -11.00 -8.80 39.71
N SER A 809 -10.11 -8.12 38.98
CA SER A 809 -9.54 -6.86 39.43
C SER A 809 -9.23 -5.92 38.27
N ALA A 810 -9.29 -4.61 38.52
CA ALA A 810 -8.91 -3.60 37.53
C ALA A 810 -7.43 -3.69 37.15
N THR A 811 -6.56 -4.17 38.04
CA THR A 811 -5.15 -4.43 37.74
C THR A 811 -5.00 -5.50 36.66
N LEU A 812 -5.67 -6.65 36.81
CA LEU A 812 -5.67 -7.69 35.79
C LEU A 812 -6.32 -7.20 34.49
N GLY A 813 -7.40 -6.41 34.59
CA GLY A 813 -8.04 -5.80 33.43
C GLY A 813 -7.10 -4.89 32.63
N LYS A 814 -6.29 -4.07 33.32
CA LYS A 814 -5.28 -3.23 32.67
C LYS A 814 -4.21 -4.07 31.97
N GLU A 815 -3.70 -5.11 32.62
CA GLU A 815 -2.72 -6.02 32.02
C GLU A 815 -3.28 -6.65 30.74
N LEU A 816 -4.51 -7.17 30.77
CA LEU A 816 -5.19 -7.74 29.61
C LEU A 816 -5.39 -6.71 28.49
N TYR A 817 -5.76 -5.48 28.82
CA TYR A 817 -5.94 -4.40 27.85
C TYR A 817 -4.63 -4.13 27.07
N GLU A 818 -3.48 -4.24 27.74
CA GLU A 818 -2.16 -4.09 27.13
C GLU A 818 -1.73 -5.35 26.35
N THR A 819 -1.88 -6.55 26.95
CA THR A 819 -1.34 -7.80 26.38
C THR A 819 -2.18 -8.34 25.22
N MET A 820 -3.50 -8.14 25.26
CA MET A 820 -4.42 -8.56 24.20
C MET A 820 -4.50 -7.56 23.04
N GLY A 821 -3.78 -6.44 23.13
CA GLY A 821 -3.72 -5.44 22.07
C GLY A 821 -4.96 -4.55 21.99
N CYS A 822 -5.85 -4.54 22.98
CA CYS A 822 -7.02 -3.65 23.01
C CYS A 822 -6.62 -2.17 22.86
N MET A 823 -5.48 -1.80 23.44
CA MET A 823 -4.94 -0.44 23.35
C MET A 823 -4.65 0.02 21.93
N ALA A 824 -4.46 -0.89 20.96
CA ALA A 824 -4.28 -0.59 19.54
C ALA A 824 -5.39 0.33 19.02
N CYS A 825 -6.61 -0.12 19.27
CA CYS A 825 -7.82 0.39 18.69
C CYS A 825 -8.51 1.35 19.64
N HIS A 826 -8.38 1.13 20.95
CA HIS A 826 -9.13 1.86 21.95
C HIS A 826 -8.17 2.56 22.91
N SER A 827 -8.21 3.89 22.98
CA SER A 827 -7.48 4.67 23.98
C SER A 827 -8.12 4.59 25.36
N ASN A 828 -7.32 4.84 26.40
CA ASN A 828 -7.75 4.90 27.80
C ASN A 828 -7.70 6.31 28.40
N ASP A 829 -7.34 7.32 27.61
CA ASP A 829 -7.10 8.71 28.04
C ASP A 829 -7.96 9.73 27.26
N GLY A 830 -8.89 9.26 26.42
CA GLY A 830 -9.72 10.12 25.58
C GLY A 830 -9.11 10.48 24.22
N SER A 831 -7.83 10.17 23.99
CA SER A 831 -7.17 10.44 22.71
C SER A 831 -7.84 9.64 21.59
N THR A 832 -8.25 10.29 20.50
CA THR A 832 -8.73 9.59 19.29
C THR A 832 -7.65 9.53 18.22
N GLU A 833 -6.54 10.22 18.44
CA GLU A 833 -5.36 10.19 17.61
C GLU A 833 -4.71 8.80 17.71
N GLY A 834 -4.69 8.09 16.60
CA GLY A 834 -4.01 6.79 16.42
C GLY A 834 -4.99 5.65 16.32
N ARG A 835 -6.25 5.92 16.69
CA ARG A 835 -7.19 4.91 17.15
C ARG A 835 -8.27 4.67 16.12
N VAL A 836 -8.51 3.39 15.85
CA VAL A 836 -9.59 2.95 14.93
C VAL A 836 -10.87 2.58 15.65
N GLY A 837 -10.83 2.44 16.97
CA GLY A 837 -12.00 2.21 17.83
C GLY A 837 -12.30 3.42 18.71
N PRO A 838 -13.48 3.43 19.36
CA PRO A 838 -13.84 4.46 20.32
C PRO A 838 -12.91 4.44 21.55
N THR A 839 -12.67 5.60 22.15
CA THR A 839 -12.04 5.71 23.48
C THR A 839 -12.85 4.97 24.55
N LEU A 840 -12.12 4.39 25.52
CA LEU A 840 -12.67 3.79 26.74
C LEU A 840 -12.73 4.78 27.90
N ALA A 841 -11.98 5.89 27.83
CA ALA A 841 -12.04 6.96 28.84
C ALA A 841 -13.45 7.54 28.92
N GLY A 842 -13.99 7.60 30.13
CA GLY A 842 -15.34 8.03 30.42
C GLY A 842 -16.41 7.18 29.72
N LEU A 843 -16.10 5.97 29.25
CA LEU A 843 -17.08 5.17 28.51
C LEU A 843 -18.16 4.63 29.45
N ALA A 844 -17.75 4.08 30.59
CA ALA A 844 -18.66 3.35 31.49
C ALA A 844 -19.81 4.25 31.99
N GLY A 845 -21.04 3.78 31.85
CA GLY A 845 -22.24 4.50 32.29
C GLY A 845 -22.71 5.63 31.38
N ASN A 846 -21.97 5.98 30.32
CA ASN A 846 -22.39 7.02 29.36
C ASN A 846 -23.24 6.46 28.21
N SER A 847 -24.13 7.30 27.67
CA SER A 847 -25.06 6.92 26.59
C SER A 847 -24.34 6.70 25.25
N ARG A 848 -24.77 5.69 24.48
CA ARG A 848 -24.23 5.31 23.17
C ARG A 848 -25.34 5.26 22.13
N SER A 849 -25.07 5.83 20.95
CA SER A 849 -25.96 5.76 19.81
C SER A 849 -25.50 4.72 18.79
N PHE A 850 -26.39 3.79 18.45
CA PHE A 850 -26.09 2.66 17.57
C PHE A 850 -26.58 2.91 16.14
N ALA A 851 -25.91 2.26 15.19
CA ALA A 851 -26.28 2.27 13.78
C ALA A 851 -27.68 1.67 13.56
N LYS A 852 -28.03 0.67 14.38
CA LYS A 852 -29.33 0.00 14.42
C LYS A 852 -29.74 -0.20 15.88
N GLY A 853 -31.01 -0.01 16.19
CA GLY A 853 -31.55 -0.13 17.55
C GLY A 853 -31.69 1.20 18.28
N LYS A 854 -32.06 1.13 19.57
CA LYS A 854 -32.20 2.29 20.46
C LYS A 854 -30.88 2.56 21.18
N ASP A 855 -30.63 3.83 21.47
CA ASP A 855 -29.53 4.26 22.32
C ASP A 855 -29.61 3.58 23.69
N ALA A 856 -28.45 3.22 24.26
CA ALA A 856 -28.34 2.58 25.56
C ALA A 856 -27.09 3.06 26.31
N LEU A 857 -27.07 2.85 27.62
CA LEU A 857 -25.89 3.14 28.44
C LEU A 857 -24.81 2.09 28.18
N ALA A 858 -23.54 2.51 28.25
CA ALA A 858 -22.41 1.59 28.28
C ALA A 858 -22.24 0.97 29.68
N ASP A 859 -23.23 0.17 30.08
CA ASP A 859 -23.21 -0.62 31.32
C ASP A 859 -22.33 -1.88 31.21
N ALA A 860 -22.29 -2.67 32.27
CA ALA A 860 -21.47 -3.88 32.33
C ALA A 860 -21.82 -4.88 31.22
N ASP A 861 -23.10 -5.02 30.90
CA ASP A 861 -23.59 -6.02 29.95
C ASP A 861 -23.30 -5.57 28.52
N TYR A 862 -23.47 -4.28 28.23
CA TYR A 862 -22.99 -3.69 26.97
C TYR A 862 -21.49 -3.91 26.77
N LEU A 863 -20.66 -3.67 27.80
CA LEU A 863 -19.21 -3.82 27.67
C LEU A 863 -18.82 -5.28 27.43
N ARG A 864 -19.43 -6.24 28.15
CA ARG A 864 -19.23 -7.68 27.91
C ARG A 864 -19.66 -8.09 26.50
N GLU A 865 -20.86 -7.69 26.08
CA GLU A 865 -21.39 -7.99 24.74
C GLU A 865 -20.51 -7.38 23.66
N SER A 866 -19.96 -6.18 23.87
CA SER A 866 -19.07 -5.54 22.89
C SER A 866 -17.71 -6.24 22.78
N ILE A 867 -17.20 -6.82 23.87
CA ILE A 867 -15.95 -7.60 23.90
C ILE A 867 -16.14 -8.97 23.22
N LEU A 868 -17.26 -9.64 23.50
CA LEU A 868 -17.52 -11.01 23.02
C LEU A 868 -18.21 -11.04 21.65
N GLN A 869 -19.07 -10.08 21.36
CA GLN A 869 -19.92 -10.01 20.16
C GLN A 869 -19.94 -8.60 19.55
N PRO A 870 -18.79 -8.04 19.14
CA PRO A 870 -18.67 -6.64 18.72
C PRO A 870 -19.55 -6.23 17.53
N SER A 871 -19.97 -7.19 16.69
CA SER A 871 -20.82 -6.91 15.52
C SER A 871 -22.29 -6.67 15.85
N VAL A 872 -22.75 -6.91 17.09
CA VAL A 872 -24.17 -6.79 17.47
C VAL A 872 -24.59 -5.33 17.64
N LYS A 873 -23.81 -4.54 18.37
CA LYS A 873 -24.11 -3.12 18.68
C LYS A 873 -23.08 -2.17 18.09
N VAL A 874 -23.04 -2.09 16.76
CA VAL A 874 -22.16 -1.14 16.05
C VAL A 874 -22.65 0.29 16.26
N LEU A 875 -21.73 1.18 16.65
CA LEU A 875 -22.00 2.60 16.88
C LEU A 875 -22.32 3.32 15.56
N LYS A 876 -23.20 4.34 15.61
CA LYS A 876 -23.60 5.11 14.41
C LYS A 876 -22.41 5.74 13.68
N ALA A 877 -21.40 6.21 14.42
CA ALA A 877 -20.18 6.78 13.85
C ALA A 877 -19.31 5.78 13.06
N TYR A 878 -19.57 4.48 13.22
CA TYR A 878 -18.82 3.38 12.60
C TYR A 878 -19.69 2.57 11.62
N ALA A 879 -20.93 2.99 11.36
CA ALA A 879 -21.89 2.25 10.54
C ALA A 879 -21.45 2.06 9.08
N GLU A 880 -20.68 3.01 8.54
CA GLU A 880 -20.16 3.01 7.17
C GLU A 880 -18.67 2.65 7.14
N SER A 881 -18.18 1.99 8.18
CA SER A 881 -16.78 1.60 8.32
C SER A 881 -16.60 0.11 8.07
N ASP A 882 -15.50 -0.26 7.43
CA ASP A 882 -15.00 -1.65 7.34
C ASP A 882 -14.09 -2.02 8.52
N ILE A 883 -14.01 -1.16 9.55
CA ILE A 883 -13.29 -1.46 10.78
C ILE A 883 -14.09 -2.51 11.54
N GLY A 884 -13.58 -3.73 11.58
CA GLY A 884 -14.08 -4.77 12.47
C GLY A 884 -13.23 -4.87 13.73
N MET A 885 -13.90 -5.09 14.86
CA MET A 885 -13.26 -5.50 16.11
C MET A 885 -13.28 -7.03 16.17
N PRO A 886 -12.16 -7.68 16.50
CA PRO A 886 -12.14 -9.13 16.73
C PRO A 886 -12.98 -9.49 17.96
N THR A 887 -13.59 -10.67 17.94
CA THR A 887 -14.24 -11.24 19.13
C THR A 887 -13.19 -11.83 20.07
N TYR A 888 -13.44 -11.73 21.39
CA TYR A 888 -12.67 -12.41 22.43
C TYR A 888 -13.41 -13.63 23.02
N GLU A 889 -14.47 -14.10 22.36
CA GLU A 889 -15.21 -15.30 22.73
C GLU A 889 -14.29 -16.53 22.72
N GLY A 890 -14.20 -17.23 23.85
CA GLY A 890 -13.31 -18.38 24.04
C GLY A 890 -11.82 -18.03 24.13
N VAL A 891 -11.45 -16.79 23.82
CA VAL A 891 -10.08 -16.27 23.95
C VAL A 891 -9.80 -15.84 25.39
N LEU A 892 -10.79 -15.22 26.04
CA LEU A 892 -10.73 -14.78 27.43
C LEU A 892 -11.76 -15.54 28.28
N THR A 893 -11.40 -15.84 29.52
CA THR A 893 -12.33 -16.42 30.51
C THR A 893 -13.33 -15.37 30.99
N GLN A 894 -14.40 -15.82 31.65
CA GLN A 894 -15.41 -14.92 32.20
C GLN A 894 -14.84 -13.95 33.26
N SER A 895 -13.92 -14.42 34.11
CA SER A 895 -13.20 -13.60 35.10
C SER A 895 -12.31 -12.55 34.45
N GLN A 896 -11.63 -12.89 33.36
CA GLN A 896 -10.79 -11.96 32.60
C GLN A 896 -11.61 -10.87 31.89
N VAL A 897 -12.73 -11.24 31.27
CA VAL A 897 -13.66 -10.27 30.67
C VAL A 897 -14.21 -9.32 31.75
N ASN A 898 -14.60 -9.86 32.92
CA ASN A 898 -15.04 -9.03 34.03
C ASN A 898 -13.94 -8.09 34.54
N SER A 899 -12.68 -8.55 34.56
CA SER A 899 -11.54 -7.71 34.92
C SER A 899 -11.34 -6.55 33.95
N LEU A 900 -11.46 -6.79 32.64
CA LEU A 900 -11.46 -5.72 31.62
C LEU A 900 -12.58 -4.70 31.85
N VAL A 901 -13.78 -5.17 32.19
CA VAL A 901 -14.92 -4.29 32.52
C VAL A 901 -14.63 -3.45 33.75
N GLU A 902 -14.06 -4.04 34.82
CA GLU A 902 -13.67 -3.27 36.01
C GLU A 902 -12.60 -2.24 35.68
N TYR A 903 -11.59 -2.58 34.86
CA TYR A 903 -10.60 -1.60 34.41
C TYR A 903 -11.24 -0.45 33.63
N ILE A 904 -12.13 -0.73 32.67
CA ILE A 904 -12.82 0.31 31.88
C ILE A 904 -13.62 1.27 32.79
N ARG A 905 -14.22 0.77 33.88
CA ARG A 905 -14.92 1.62 34.86
C ARG A 905 -14.01 2.56 35.63
N THR A 906 -12.72 2.25 35.74
CA THR A 906 -11.73 3.13 36.36
C THR A 906 -11.27 4.28 35.46
N LEU A 907 -11.62 4.23 34.17
CA LEU A 907 -11.22 5.25 33.19
C LEU A 907 -12.27 6.37 33.18
N GLU A 908 -11.95 7.49 33.82
CA GLU A 908 -12.80 8.69 33.89
C GLU A 908 -12.89 9.45 32.56
#